data_AF-A0AB34IDK0-F1
#
_entry.id   AF-A0AB34IDK0-F1
#
_cell.length_a   1.000
_cell.length_b   1.000
_cell.length_c   1.000
_cell.angle_alpha   90.00
_cell.angle_beta   90.00
_cell.angle_gamma   90.00
#
_symmetry.space_group_name_H-M   'P 1'
#
loop_
_entity.id
_entity.type
_entity.pdbx_description
1 polymer ?
#
loop_
_entity_poly.entity_id
_entity_poly.type
_entity_poly.pdbx_seq_one_letter_code
_entity_poly.pdbx_strand_id
1 'polypeptide(L)'
;MAPTGQPPAAAAPSAASAHDDDDGPEPSGFADSDVLLDSVTKDEWKTIEQSLSYTKKTVAEMLKRACAQVRTKRELTFDDSNGKFLGDMLPEMENFGLYCYKEHIRPKLVSLGLALPDEVVDDGKKGGGKKGGGGKKGGGGKKEEKVSAKTQIKIDNVMRIMAGEAAKDKGKSRMQVGDKAIGWLEALEPGKNMDVNAPWELQVAKELGNASALIKKDKDKESEETRYRSVRNLADAIVTYESQYKVRYGEECPASHQMLVDARFVLSTLKTKVRFTVAKCLRKQPALLSSSNFKARHANKFLQPYSTQLELFKSISQPGPRLVLLRSPPDTGKTSLAPSLVELFPEEKVVFSCLARRVNLEVAQTLFNMGIPFAWVHNRQIQCSYLCGLRGSSTSKSIAQMEEKLRLGVERINQTTGGLTNQRVRKRHVQVIRHPRMFVCDVASCAWLCKQLDAMKTVLMIDEPTMGADQGNGEALKMDSLTGYMVQAMLAAPYKTIWSSATLPPRDELPTIISAFTDHFDVDSSAVDELVSMQLNVGVLLVRPNGQVALPHAMCSDPPEGETCVGMLTDFVSRLKREPLLLKAYTAQAICSIQDRLEEDDIPQLAKAANLSVTPIDDYFDDVSKLSHSSLRSYAILLLEALAKTGDEQLVRKACTPSSNLKAAMFPPFNPSKLLLDHAAYFPGMTLTVSSNPSAQIAATAKDLTKEFPSLKKLSKDIEAVEAAMEKQMATIRKEAEKVKGGEDRIDEIIASKMRDLHISESASVLKIPEHCVVNSRAHMKKYNTKVSIEDYDASFFRSPPSQHEFKRVDTLPVDETWRMLLLSGVAAHVPHDIAFNPAGDTSYTNYVAEQLEKGALAVCGVTKDFTYGANVPCTSVLVDEDFLKKHSANTLRQFIGRVARTGLAPFGVAQFEDDSFLAKMCGKNDHQEAMCMEATAKAIIQALENNVDPDAL
;
A
#
# COMPACT_ATOMS: atom_id res chain seq x y z
N MET A 1 -13.35 84.91 6.67
CA MET A 1 -14.31 85.16 7.77
C MET A 1 -15.19 83.94 7.92
N ALA A 2 -14.90 83.16 8.97
CA ALA A 2 -15.82 82.31 9.74
C ALA A 2 -16.69 81.26 8.97
N PRO A 3 -17.36 80.33 9.65
CA PRO A 3 -16.71 79.07 10.00
C PRO A 3 -17.62 77.82 9.82
N THR A 4 -17.02 76.66 10.09
CA THR A 4 -17.58 75.49 10.81
C THR A 4 -19.09 75.30 10.97
N GLY A 5 -19.50 74.05 10.76
CA GLY A 5 -20.15 73.30 11.85
C GLY A 5 -21.61 72.94 11.64
N GLN A 6 -21.83 71.65 11.33
CA GLN A 6 -22.94 70.75 11.65
C GLN A 6 -24.38 71.29 11.74
N PRO A 7 -25.35 70.51 11.24
CA PRO A 7 -26.16 69.80 12.24
C PRO A 7 -26.60 68.37 11.86
N PRO A 8 -27.12 67.62 12.85
CA PRO A 8 -27.43 66.20 12.78
C PRO A 8 -28.94 65.90 12.65
N ALA A 9 -29.26 64.61 12.75
CA ALA A 9 -30.55 63.99 13.11
C ALA A 9 -31.48 63.53 11.97
N ALA A 10 -31.23 62.28 11.56
CA ALA A 10 -32.17 61.15 11.48
C ALA A 10 -33.68 61.42 11.33
N ALA A 11 -34.23 60.91 10.23
CA ALA A 11 -35.43 60.06 10.20
C ALA A 11 -35.59 59.39 8.81
N ALA A 12 -35.53 58.05 8.78
CA ALA A 12 -36.09 57.21 7.70
C ALA A 12 -37.63 57.15 7.85
N PRO A 13 -38.44 56.48 6.99
CA PRO A 13 -38.12 55.62 5.84
C PRO A 13 -39.04 55.78 4.58
N SER A 14 -38.68 55.16 3.44
CA SER A 14 -39.56 54.22 2.69
C SER A 14 -39.01 53.81 1.30
N ALA A 15 -38.93 52.49 1.13
CA ALA A 15 -39.26 51.67 -0.05
C ALA A 15 -38.51 51.81 -1.40
N ALA A 16 -37.72 50.75 -1.63
CA ALA A 16 -37.81 49.78 -2.74
C ALA A 16 -37.25 50.10 -4.14
N SER A 17 -36.16 49.41 -4.52
CA SER A 17 -36.12 48.26 -5.46
C SER A 17 -34.65 47.99 -5.85
N ALA A 18 -34.09 46.86 -5.40
CA ALA A 18 -33.87 45.62 -6.17
C ALA A 18 -32.62 45.66 -7.05
N HIS A 19 -31.50 45.16 -6.51
CA HIS A 19 -30.52 44.36 -7.22
C HIS A 19 -30.11 43.21 -6.30
N ASP A 20 -30.21 42.00 -6.85
CA ASP A 20 -29.92 40.72 -6.19
C ASP A 20 -28.42 40.59 -5.91
N ASP A 21 -28.06 40.49 -4.63
CA ASP A 21 -26.78 39.95 -4.15
C ASP A 21 -27.05 38.51 -3.67
N ASP A 22 -26.70 37.54 -4.51
CA ASP A 22 -26.61 36.11 -4.15
C ASP A 22 -25.13 35.69 -4.15
N ASP A 23 -24.35 36.31 -3.27
CA ASP A 23 -23.02 35.82 -2.90
C ASP A 23 -23.18 34.97 -1.63
N GLY A 24 -23.45 33.69 -1.84
CA GLY A 24 -23.33 32.68 -0.78
C GLY A 24 -21.88 32.62 -0.27
N PRO A 25 -21.65 32.34 1.03
CA PRO A 25 -20.31 32.28 1.59
C PRO A 25 -19.49 31.18 0.90
N GLU A 26 -18.28 31.54 0.45
CA GLU A 26 -17.30 30.59 -0.07
C GLU A 26 -17.08 29.44 0.91
N PRO A 27 -16.92 28.19 0.42
CA PRO A 27 -16.68 27.04 1.29
C PRO A 27 -15.32 27.22 1.99
N SER A 28 -15.37 27.44 3.31
CA SER A 28 -14.22 27.52 4.20
C SER A 28 -13.39 26.23 4.15
N GLY A 29 -12.42 26.17 3.24
CA GLY A 29 -11.44 25.09 3.14
C GLY A 29 -10.08 25.61 3.60
N PHE A 30 -9.48 24.95 4.60
CA PHE A 30 -8.12 25.14 5.16
C PHE A 30 -7.64 26.55 5.56
N ALA A 31 -8.25 27.63 5.09
CA ALA A 31 -7.73 28.99 5.23
C ALA A 31 -7.94 29.60 6.62
N ASP A 32 -8.98 29.18 7.36
CA ASP A 32 -9.41 29.88 8.59
C ASP A 32 -9.69 28.97 9.80
N SER A 33 -9.21 27.73 9.84
CA SER A 33 -9.52 26.84 10.97
C SER A 33 -8.42 26.75 12.03
N ASP A 34 -8.83 26.96 13.28
CA ASP A 34 -8.16 26.76 14.58
C ASP A 34 -7.53 25.35 14.83
N VAL A 35 -7.23 24.60 13.77
CA VAL A 35 -6.67 23.23 13.79
C VAL A 35 -5.19 23.21 14.21
N LEU A 36 -4.58 24.38 14.40
CA LEU A 36 -3.18 24.55 14.83
C LEU A 36 -2.98 24.49 16.35
N LEU A 37 -4.02 24.32 17.17
CA LEU A 37 -3.94 24.63 18.61
C LEU A 37 -3.56 23.49 19.58
N ASP A 38 -3.60 22.22 19.20
CA ASP A 38 -3.44 21.15 20.21
C ASP A 38 -2.09 20.44 20.24
N SER A 39 -1.47 20.48 21.43
CA SER A 39 -0.42 19.54 21.82
C SER A 39 -0.87 18.07 21.66
N VAL A 40 0.06 17.13 21.50
CA VAL A 40 -0.28 15.70 21.33
C VAL A 40 -1.16 15.23 22.48
N THR A 41 -2.33 14.69 22.14
CA THR A 41 -3.29 14.23 23.13
C THR A 41 -2.77 12.99 23.85
N LYS A 42 -3.31 12.70 25.04
CA LYS A 42 -2.95 11.46 25.75
C LYS A 42 -3.26 10.21 24.92
N ASP A 43 -4.30 10.25 24.10
CA ASP A 43 -4.71 9.11 23.28
C ASP A 43 -3.83 8.94 22.04
N GLU A 44 -3.29 10.03 21.48
CA GLU A 44 -2.26 9.95 20.44
C GLU A 44 -0.96 9.34 20.97
N TRP A 45 -0.52 9.72 22.17
CA TRP A 45 0.62 9.06 22.81
C TRP A 45 0.38 7.57 23.07
N LYS A 46 -0.81 7.19 23.56
CA LYS A 46 -1.18 5.76 23.66
C LYS A 46 -1.12 5.06 22.30
N THR A 47 -1.54 5.73 21.23
CA THR A 47 -1.49 5.19 19.86
C THR A 47 -0.04 4.95 19.42
N ILE A 48 0.86 5.90 19.66
CA ILE A 48 2.29 5.78 19.37
C ILE A 48 2.93 4.61 20.14
N GLU A 49 2.49 4.37 21.38
CA GLU A 49 3.02 3.33 22.25
C GLU A 49 2.50 1.91 21.94
N GLN A 50 1.46 1.79 21.10
CA GLN A 50 0.94 0.48 20.68
C GLN A 50 1.96 -0.28 19.84
N SER A 51 1.98 -1.61 19.99
CA SER A 51 2.86 -2.47 19.21
C SER A 51 2.51 -2.43 17.73
N LEU A 52 3.52 -2.33 16.88
CA LEU A 52 3.35 -2.50 15.43
C LEU A 52 2.80 -3.91 15.11
N SER A 53 2.04 -3.99 14.00
CA SER A 53 1.73 -5.29 13.41
C SER A 53 3.02 -6.02 12.99
N TYR A 54 2.96 -7.35 12.94
CA TYR A 54 4.09 -8.18 12.55
C TYR A 54 4.70 -7.76 11.20
N THR A 55 3.86 -7.46 10.21
CA THR A 55 4.29 -7.02 8.88
C THR A 55 5.01 -5.67 8.93
N LYS A 56 4.43 -4.65 9.60
CA LYS A 56 5.06 -3.33 9.72
C LYS A 56 6.41 -3.42 10.44
N LYS A 57 6.48 -4.22 11.51
CA LYS A 57 7.73 -4.47 12.22
C LYS A 57 8.79 -5.12 11.31
N THR A 58 8.38 -6.12 10.52
CA THR A 58 9.27 -6.82 9.58
C THR A 58 9.80 -5.87 8.50
N VAL A 59 8.94 -5.03 7.91
CA VAL A 59 9.34 -3.99 6.94
C VAL A 59 10.35 -3.02 7.55
N ALA A 60 10.08 -2.52 8.76
CA ALA A 60 10.96 -1.58 9.45
C ALA A 60 12.35 -2.18 9.74
N GLU A 61 12.40 -3.43 10.21
CA GLU A 61 13.66 -4.15 10.45
C GLU A 61 14.43 -4.41 9.14
N MET A 62 13.71 -4.79 8.06
CA MET A 62 14.28 -5.00 6.73
C MET A 62 14.94 -3.71 6.19
N LEU A 63 14.24 -2.57 6.22
CA LEU A 63 14.78 -1.30 5.74
C LEU A 63 15.96 -0.81 6.58
N LYS A 64 15.89 -1.00 7.90
CA LYS A 64 17.01 -0.73 8.81
C LYS A 64 18.27 -1.54 8.42
N ARG A 65 18.11 -2.84 8.12
CA ARG A 65 19.24 -3.68 7.65
C ARG A 65 19.79 -3.18 6.31
N ALA A 66 18.91 -2.85 5.36
CA ALA A 66 19.32 -2.32 4.05
C ALA A 66 20.15 -1.02 4.19
N CYS A 67 19.71 -0.08 5.04
CA CYS A 67 20.46 1.14 5.32
C CYS A 67 21.82 0.84 5.96
N ALA A 68 21.88 -0.07 6.92
CA ALA A 68 23.13 -0.47 7.57
C ALA A 68 24.13 -1.07 6.57
N GLN A 69 23.65 -1.84 5.58
CA GLN A 69 24.49 -2.39 4.52
C GLN A 69 25.01 -1.31 3.57
N VAL A 70 24.14 -0.42 3.07
CA VAL A 70 24.54 0.71 2.21
C VAL A 70 25.64 1.53 2.91
N ARG A 71 25.45 1.83 4.20
CA ARG A 71 26.42 2.58 5.00
C ARG A 71 27.77 1.85 5.16
N THR A 72 27.76 0.54 5.43
CA THR A 72 28.98 -0.20 5.79
C THR A 72 29.74 -0.78 4.61
N LYS A 73 29.03 -1.26 3.59
CA LYS A 73 29.62 -1.98 2.45
C LYS A 73 29.67 -1.15 1.18
N ARG A 74 28.95 -0.01 1.11
CA ARG A 74 28.66 0.74 -0.14
C ARG A 74 28.00 -0.08 -1.26
N GLU A 75 27.69 -1.35 -0.98
CA GLU A 75 27.01 -2.31 -1.83
C GLU A 75 25.93 -3.01 -1.00
N LEU A 76 24.78 -3.25 -1.62
CA LEU A 76 23.67 -3.97 -0.99
C LEU A 76 23.84 -5.46 -1.23
N THR A 77 24.07 -6.21 -0.15
CA THR A 77 23.95 -7.67 -0.16
C THR A 77 22.55 -8.01 0.31
N PHE A 78 21.63 -8.28 -0.61
CA PHE A 78 20.25 -8.69 -0.31
C PHE A 78 20.19 -9.76 0.80
N ASP A 79 19.17 -9.66 1.66
CA ASP A 79 18.95 -10.59 2.77
C ASP A 79 18.46 -11.94 2.22
N ASP A 80 19.29 -12.97 2.38
CA ASP A 80 19.10 -14.37 1.97
C ASP A 80 18.47 -15.24 3.08
N SER A 81 18.01 -14.63 4.18
CA SER A 81 17.58 -15.36 5.38
C SER A 81 16.29 -16.19 5.23
N ASN A 82 15.56 -16.11 4.11
CA ASN A 82 14.22 -16.67 3.96
C ASN A 82 14.11 -17.83 2.95
N GLY A 83 14.83 -18.92 3.23
CA GLY A 83 14.82 -20.18 2.46
C GLY A 83 16.20 -20.48 1.92
N LYS A 84 16.83 -21.53 2.45
CA LYS A 84 18.17 -21.95 2.03
C LYS A 84 18.12 -22.69 0.71
N PHE A 85 19.14 -22.59 -0.11
CA PHE A 85 19.33 -23.53 -1.22
C PHE A 85 19.84 -24.86 -0.67
N LEU A 86 19.58 -25.97 -1.38
CA LEU A 86 20.17 -27.25 -0.98
C LEU A 86 21.71 -27.17 -0.93
N GLY A 87 22.33 -26.40 -1.83
CA GLY A 87 23.77 -26.12 -1.80
C GLY A 87 24.25 -25.45 -0.51
N ASP A 88 23.42 -24.61 0.13
CA ASP A 88 23.77 -23.97 1.41
C ASP A 88 23.78 -24.97 2.58
N MET A 89 23.14 -26.13 2.43
CA MET A 89 23.19 -27.21 3.42
C MET A 89 24.53 -27.94 3.41
N LEU A 90 25.26 -27.91 2.29
CA LEU A 90 26.58 -28.53 2.15
C LEU A 90 27.52 -27.68 1.26
N PRO A 91 28.03 -26.54 1.78
CA PRO A 91 28.80 -25.58 0.99
C PRO A 91 30.15 -26.14 0.51
N GLU A 92 30.63 -27.25 1.07
CA GLU A 92 31.86 -27.89 0.62
C GLU A 92 31.73 -28.64 -0.72
N MET A 93 30.52 -28.69 -1.31
CA MET A 93 30.26 -29.34 -2.58
C MET A 93 29.48 -28.39 -3.50
N GLU A 94 30.19 -27.76 -4.45
CA GLU A 94 29.68 -26.71 -5.35
C GLU A 94 28.41 -27.12 -6.13
N ASN A 95 28.22 -28.41 -6.41
CA ASN A 95 27.07 -28.95 -7.16
C ASN A 95 26.10 -29.79 -6.33
N PHE A 96 26.08 -29.65 -5.01
CA PHE A 96 25.25 -30.49 -4.13
C PHE A 96 23.74 -30.37 -4.43
N GLY A 97 23.23 -29.16 -4.67
CA GLY A 97 21.83 -28.96 -5.06
C GLY A 97 21.46 -29.67 -6.37
N LEU A 98 22.36 -29.63 -7.36
CA LEU A 98 22.18 -30.33 -8.64
C LEU A 98 22.17 -31.85 -8.44
N TYR A 99 23.11 -32.37 -7.65
CA TYR A 99 23.14 -33.79 -7.28
C TYR A 99 21.84 -34.22 -6.59
N CYS A 100 21.35 -33.45 -5.60
CA CYS A 100 20.07 -33.72 -4.94
C CYS A 100 18.90 -33.72 -5.93
N TYR A 101 18.86 -32.76 -6.86
CA TYR A 101 17.81 -32.73 -7.88
C TYR A 101 17.85 -33.99 -8.75
N LYS A 102 19.02 -34.34 -9.31
CA LYS A 102 19.17 -35.46 -10.23
C LYS A 102 18.92 -36.82 -9.59
N GLU A 103 19.51 -37.08 -8.43
CA GLU A 103 19.51 -38.40 -7.81
C GLU A 103 18.27 -38.67 -6.92
N HIS A 104 17.61 -37.61 -6.42
CA HIS A 104 16.56 -37.78 -5.41
C HIS A 104 15.23 -37.09 -5.77
N ILE A 105 15.24 -35.84 -6.25
CA ILE A 105 14.01 -35.08 -6.51
C ILE A 105 13.38 -35.47 -7.85
N ARG A 106 14.15 -35.42 -8.94
CA ARG A 106 13.68 -35.74 -10.30
C ARG A 106 13.14 -37.16 -10.43
N PRO A 107 13.77 -38.22 -9.88
CA PRO A 107 13.21 -39.57 -9.90
C PRO A 107 11.87 -39.66 -9.17
N LYS A 108 11.72 -38.95 -8.03
CA LYS A 108 10.43 -38.87 -7.32
C LYS A 108 9.38 -38.17 -8.19
N LEU A 109 9.70 -37.06 -8.86
CA LEU A 109 8.79 -36.39 -9.80
C LEU A 109 8.36 -37.29 -10.97
N VAL A 110 9.29 -38.05 -11.55
CA VAL A 110 8.99 -39.05 -12.60
C VAL A 110 8.12 -40.17 -12.06
N SER A 111 8.35 -40.64 -10.82
CA SER A 111 7.49 -41.64 -10.17
C SER A 111 6.06 -41.14 -9.92
N LEU A 112 5.89 -39.82 -9.75
CA LEU A 112 4.58 -39.16 -9.73
C LEU A 112 3.96 -39.04 -11.13
N GLY A 113 4.57 -39.61 -12.17
CA GLY A 113 4.12 -39.72 -13.56
C GLY A 113 4.19 -38.43 -14.36
N LEU A 114 5.13 -37.53 -14.05
CA LEU A 114 5.50 -36.44 -14.94
C LEU A 114 6.38 -36.95 -16.07
N ALA A 115 5.99 -36.66 -17.31
CA ALA A 115 6.91 -36.79 -18.45
C ALA A 115 7.83 -35.58 -18.43
N LEU A 116 9.13 -35.80 -18.21
CA LEU A 116 10.15 -34.76 -18.20
C LEU A 116 11.08 -34.94 -19.39
N PRO A 117 11.55 -33.84 -20.02
CA PRO A 117 12.48 -33.92 -21.14
C PRO A 117 13.83 -34.54 -20.73
N ASP A 118 14.56 -35.08 -21.71
CA ASP A 118 15.92 -35.60 -21.52
C ASP A 118 16.89 -34.48 -21.09
N GLU A 119 17.98 -34.86 -20.43
CA GLU A 119 18.95 -33.87 -19.93
C GLU A 119 19.63 -33.11 -21.07
N VAL A 120 19.66 -31.78 -20.96
CA VAL A 120 20.48 -30.95 -21.83
C VAL A 120 21.95 -31.15 -21.42
N VAL A 121 22.75 -31.76 -22.29
CA VAL A 121 24.19 -31.99 -22.04
C VAL A 121 24.90 -30.64 -22.17
N ASP A 122 25.42 -30.12 -21.06
CA ASP A 122 26.27 -28.93 -21.06
C ASP A 122 27.69 -29.34 -21.46
N ASP A 123 28.07 -29.08 -22.72
CA ASP A 123 29.43 -29.24 -23.21
C ASP A 123 30.31 -28.11 -22.63
N GLY A 124 30.69 -28.27 -21.37
CA GLY A 124 31.63 -27.42 -20.67
C GLY A 124 32.97 -27.33 -21.40
N LYS A 125 33.24 -26.16 -21.99
CA LYS A 125 34.53 -25.69 -22.52
C LYS A 125 35.68 -26.08 -21.58
N LYS A 126 36.52 -27.03 -22.02
CA LYS A 126 37.89 -27.19 -21.50
C LYS A 126 38.71 -25.96 -21.91
N GLY A 127 38.93 -25.05 -20.96
CA GLY A 127 39.91 -23.98 -21.07
C GLY A 127 41.30 -24.57 -21.30
N GLY A 128 41.87 -24.26 -22.46
CA GLY A 128 43.20 -24.72 -22.86
C GLY A 128 44.31 -23.96 -22.12
N GLY A 129 45.23 -24.71 -21.53
CA GLY A 129 46.56 -24.27 -21.13
C GLY A 129 47.56 -25.34 -21.53
N LYS A 130 48.34 -25.09 -22.58
CA LYS A 130 49.36 -26.00 -23.11
C LYS A 130 50.75 -25.43 -22.81
N LYS A 131 51.60 -26.13 -22.03
CA LYS A 131 52.97 -26.56 -22.41
C LYS A 131 53.80 -27.16 -21.27
N GLY A 132 54.57 -28.19 -21.65
CA GLY A 132 55.70 -28.80 -20.93
C GLY A 132 55.30 -30.10 -20.23
N GLY A 133 55.79 -31.30 -20.53
CA GLY A 133 56.86 -31.77 -21.39
C GLY A 133 57.42 -33.07 -20.80
N GLY A 134 57.17 -34.21 -21.47
CA GLY A 134 57.97 -35.44 -21.36
C GLY A 134 57.66 -36.45 -20.22
N GLY A 135 57.37 -37.70 -20.58
CA GLY A 135 57.68 -38.87 -19.72
C GLY A 135 56.64 -39.99 -19.61
N LYS A 136 56.76 -41.01 -20.48
CA LYS A 136 56.48 -42.46 -20.33
C LYS A 136 55.21 -42.99 -19.60
N LYS A 137 54.45 -43.76 -20.40
CA LYS A 137 53.61 -44.97 -20.13
C LYS A 137 53.45 -45.43 -18.66
N GLY A 138 52.20 -45.54 -18.24
CA GLY A 138 51.73 -46.44 -17.19
C GLY A 138 50.22 -46.33 -17.02
N GLY A 139 49.47 -47.42 -17.24
CA GLY A 139 48.02 -47.46 -17.08
C GLY A 139 47.60 -47.20 -15.64
N GLY A 140 46.45 -46.54 -15.45
CA GLY A 140 45.88 -46.26 -14.14
C GLY A 140 44.49 -45.67 -14.27
N GLY A 141 43.51 -46.32 -13.65
CA GLY A 141 42.09 -46.02 -13.77
C GLY A 141 41.72 -44.58 -13.41
N LYS A 142 40.54 -44.18 -13.92
CA LYS A 142 39.79 -43.00 -13.46
C LYS A 142 39.80 -42.98 -11.93
N LYS A 143 40.59 -42.08 -11.36
CA LYS A 143 40.54 -41.74 -9.95
C LYS A 143 39.24 -40.97 -9.75
N GLU A 144 38.20 -41.64 -9.28
CA GLU A 144 37.11 -40.95 -8.58
C GLU A 144 37.75 -40.18 -7.43
N GLU A 145 37.54 -38.87 -7.39
CA GLU A 145 37.82 -38.08 -6.19
C GLU A 145 36.99 -38.67 -5.06
N LYS A 146 37.62 -39.45 -4.17
CA LYS A 146 36.96 -39.97 -2.98
C LYS A 146 36.57 -38.79 -2.10
N VAL A 147 35.27 -38.49 -2.09
CA VAL A 147 34.62 -37.58 -1.14
C VAL A 147 35.07 -37.96 0.27
N SER A 148 35.50 -36.97 1.06
CA SER A 148 36.03 -37.25 2.41
C SER A 148 34.96 -37.95 3.27
N ALA A 149 35.35 -38.85 4.16
CA ALA A 149 34.40 -39.55 5.05
C ALA A 149 33.55 -38.55 5.88
N LYS A 150 34.12 -37.39 6.23
CA LYS A 150 33.41 -36.31 6.91
C LYS A 150 32.33 -35.67 6.03
N THR A 151 32.62 -35.47 4.76
CA THR A 151 31.67 -34.96 3.77
C THR A 151 30.56 -35.99 3.51
N GLN A 152 30.91 -37.29 3.41
CA GLN A 152 29.92 -38.35 3.24
C GLN A 152 28.91 -38.42 4.40
N ILE A 153 29.38 -38.35 5.65
CA ILE A 153 28.49 -38.32 6.83
C ILE A 153 27.53 -37.11 6.78
N LYS A 154 27.99 -35.96 6.29
CA LYS A 154 27.14 -34.78 6.13
C LYS A 154 26.10 -34.98 5.02
N ILE A 155 26.50 -35.55 3.88
CA ILE A 155 25.58 -35.93 2.79
C ILE A 155 24.49 -36.86 3.33
N ASP A 156 24.89 -37.93 4.03
CA ASP A 156 23.96 -38.91 4.60
C ASP A 156 22.97 -38.25 5.58
N ASN A 157 23.44 -37.32 6.41
CA ASN A 157 22.58 -36.57 7.33
C ASN A 157 21.57 -35.68 6.59
N VAL A 158 21.99 -34.97 5.53
CA VAL A 158 21.07 -34.14 4.72
C VAL A 158 20.02 -35.01 4.03
N MET A 159 20.42 -36.17 3.49
CA MET A 159 19.50 -37.08 2.82
C MET A 159 18.47 -37.69 3.78
N ARG A 160 18.87 -38.01 5.01
CA ARG A 160 17.95 -38.47 6.05
C ARG A 160 16.91 -37.40 6.41
N ILE A 161 17.34 -36.16 6.57
CA ILE A 161 16.45 -35.00 6.79
C ILE A 161 15.46 -34.86 5.63
N MET A 162 15.91 -34.93 4.37
CA MET A 162 15.04 -34.88 3.19
C MET A 162 14.02 -36.03 3.14
N ALA A 163 14.40 -37.21 3.62
CA ALA A 163 13.55 -38.40 3.70
C ALA A 163 12.64 -38.43 4.95
N GLY A 164 12.77 -37.47 5.87
CA GLY A 164 11.91 -37.36 7.06
C GLY A 164 12.41 -38.10 8.29
N GLU A 165 13.67 -38.52 8.30
CA GLU A 165 14.32 -39.10 9.46
C GLU A 165 14.98 -38.02 10.33
N ALA A 166 14.83 -38.13 11.65
CA ALA A 166 15.48 -37.23 12.60
C ALA A 166 17.02 -37.35 12.53
N ALA A 167 17.72 -36.21 12.53
CA ALA A 167 19.17 -36.18 12.60
C ALA A 167 19.65 -36.81 13.93
N LYS A 168 20.51 -37.83 13.86
CA LYS A 168 21.19 -38.35 15.06
C LYS A 168 22.35 -37.43 15.40
N ASP A 169 22.20 -36.57 16.41
CA ASP A 169 23.34 -35.91 17.02
C ASP A 169 23.71 -36.61 18.33
N LYS A 170 24.93 -37.12 18.41
CA LYS A 170 25.50 -37.61 19.67
C LYS A 170 26.03 -36.42 20.45
N GLY A 171 25.13 -35.75 21.18
CA GLY A 171 25.46 -34.92 22.33
C GLY A 171 25.56 -33.42 22.08
N LYS A 172 24.41 -32.73 22.19
CA LYS A 172 24.17 -31.53 23.04
C LYS A 172 22.77 -31.01 22.75
N SER A 173 21.99 -30.77 23.82
CA SER A 173 20.68 -30.14 23.68
C SER A 173 20.86 -28.66 23.33
N ARG A 174 20.52 -28.31 22.09
CA ARG A 174 20.07 -26.99 21.64
C ARG A 174 19.44 -27.22 20.26
N MET A 175 18.11 -27.06 20.22
CA MET A 175 17.20 -27.20 19.07
C MET A 175 17.89 -27.39 17.71
N GLN A 176 17.78 -28.60 17.17
CA GLN A 176 18.37 -28.98 15.89
C GLN A 176 17.39 -28.74 14.75
N VAL A 177 17.96 -28.54 13.55
CA VAL A 177 17.29 -28.48 12.25
C VAL A 177 16.31 -29.65 12.02
N GLY A 178 16.48 -30.76 12.74
CA GLY A 178 15.64 -31.96 12.66
C GLY A 178 14.20 -31.83 13.17
N ASP A 179 13.87 -30.88 14.06
CA ASP A 179 12.51 -30.81 14.63
C ASP A 179 11.47 -30.23 13.63
N LYS A 180 11.93 -29.62 12.52
CA LYS A 180 11.07 -29.04 11.47
C LYS A 180 11.10 -29.81 10.14
N ALA A 181 12.01 -30.77 9.98
CA ALA A 181 12.15 -31.54 8.75
C ALA A 181 11.25 -32.77 8.78
N ILE A 182 9.95 -32.57 8.54
CA ILE A 182 9.07 -33.66 8.09
C ILE A 182 9.51 -34.04 6.67
N GLY A 183 9.45 -35.33 6.29
CA GLY A 183 9.95 -35.84 5.01
C GLY A 183 9.56 -34.99 3.79
N TRP A 184 10.47 -34.12 3.37
CA TRP A 184 10.23 -33.16 2.30
C TRP A 184 9.94 -33.85 0.97
N LEU A 185 10.60 -34.99 0.70
CA LEU A 185 10.33 -35.78 -0.50
C LEU A 185 8.93 -36.41 -0.50
N GLU A 186 8.41 -36.80 0.67
CA GLU A 186 7.01 -37.26 0.81
C GLU A 186 6.04 -36.09 0.65
N ALA A 187 6.41 -34.91 1.14
CA ALA A 187 5.61 -33.71 1.02
C ALA A 187 5.43 -33.24 -0.44
N LEU A 188 6.23 -33.74 -1.40
CA LEU A 188 6.03 -33.50 -2.84
C LEU A 188 4.71 -34.08 -3.37
N GLU A 189 4.13 -35.06 -2.67
CA GLU A 189 2.87 -35.69 -3.10
C GLU A 189 1.69 -34.70 -3.07
N PRO A 190 0.79 -34.75 -4.07
CA PRO A 190 -0.37 -33.87 -4.13
C PRO A 190 -1.18 -33.88 -2.82
N GLY A 191 -1.56 -32.69 -2.33
CA GLY A 191 -2.35 -32.53 -1.11
C GLY A 191 -1.57 -32.60 0.21
N LYS A 192 -0.28 -32.95 0.20
CA LYS A 192 0.59 -32.83 1.38
C LYS A 192 1.10 -31.40 1.55
N ASN A 193 1.39 -31.00 2.79
CA ASN A 193 1.93 -29.68 3.11
C ASN A 193 3.47 -29.72 3.14
N MET A 194 4.10 -28.74 2.50
CA MET A 194 5.55 -28.50 2.58
C MET A 194 5.83 -27.41 3.61
N ASP A 195 6.87 -27.56 4.43
CA ASP A 195 7.34 -26.47 5.29
C ASP A 195 7.75 -25.30 4.40
N VAL A 196 7.25 -24.09 4.69
CA VAL A 196 7.61 -22.87 3.97
C VAL A 196 9.12 -22.60 4.00
N ASN A 197 9.84 -23.12 4.99
CA ASN A 197 11.29 -23.02 5.18
C ASN A 197 12.09 -24.10 4.43
N ALA A 198 11.43 -25.07 3.80
CA ALA A 198 12.12 -26.07 2.98
C ALA A 198 12.87 -25.38 1.82
N PRO A 199 13.99 -25.98 1.35
CA PRO A 199 14.80 -25.44 0.29
C PRO A 199 14.03 -25.07 -0.97
N TRP A 200 14.51 -24.05 -1.69
CA TRP A 200 13.82 -23.50 -2.86
C TRP A 200 13.61 -24.53 -3.97
N GLU A 201 14.55 -25.45 -4.18
CA GLU A 201 14.41 -26.56 -5.13
C GLU A 201 13.22 -27.48 -4.78
N LEU A 202 12.97 -27.70 -3.49
CA LEU A 202 11.85 -28.51 -3.01
C LEU A 202 10.51 -27.77 -3.11
N GLN A 203 10.50 -26.44 -2.95
CA GLN A 203 9.30 -25.62 -3.17
C GLN A 203 8.85 -25.67 -4.64
N VAL A 204 9.78 -25.58 -5.59
CA VAL A 204 9.48 -25.71 -7.02
C VAL A 204 9.01 -27.14 -7.33
N ALA A 205 9.73 -28.14 -6.83
CA ALA A 205 9.35 -29.54 -7.01
C ALA A 205 7.95 -29.86 -6.44
N LYS A 206 7.55 -29.20 -5.35
CA LYS A 206 6.20 -29.34 -4.80
C LYS A 206 5.13 -28.90 -5.79
N GLU A 207 5.31 -27.76 -6.45
CA GLU A 207 4.34 -27.28 -7.44
C GLU A 207 4.36 -28.13 -8.73
N LEU A 208 5.50 -28.73 -9.09
CA LEU A 208 5.54 -29.75 -10.15
C LEU A 208 4.74 -31.00 -9.78
N GLY A 209 4.88 -31.49 -8.54
CA GLY A 209 4.08 -32.60 -8.01
C GLY A 209 2.58 -32.31 -8.05
N ASN A 210 2.16 -31.11 -7.65
CA ASN A 210 0.77 -30.66 -7.74
C ASN A 210 0.28 -30.62 -9.19
N ALA A 211 1.08 -30.08 -10.12
CA ALA A 211 0.76 -30.02 -11.54
C ALA A 211 0.57 -31.43 -12.14
N SER A 212 1.38 -32.41 -11.73
CA SER A 212 1.26 -33.80 -12.17
C SER A 212 -0.13 -34.39 -11.91
N ALA A 213 -0.67 -34.19 -10.71
CA ALA A 213 -2.01 -34.69 -10.36
C ALA A 213 -3.09 -34.16 -11.29
N LEU A 214 -3.00 -32.88 -11.67
CA LEU A 214 -3.95 -32.26 -12.59
C LEU A 214 -3.81 -32.75 -14.02
N ILE A 215 -2.58 -33.01 -14.46
CA ILE A 215 -2.32 -33.58 -15.79
C ILE A 215 -2.94 -34.99 -15.90
N LYS A 216 -2.93 -35.75 -14.80
CA LYS A 216 -3.49 -37.11 -14.72
C LYS A 216 -5.00 -37.18 -14.53
N LYS A 217 -5.63 -36.21 -13.84
CA LYS A 217 -7.07 -36.21 -13.58
C LYS A 217 -7.89 -35.87 -14.85
N ASP A 218 -9.10 -36.41 -14.92
CA ASP A 218 -10.10 -35.97 -15.91
C ASP A 218 -10.65 -34.59 -15.56
N LYS A 219 -10.81 -33.76 -16.59
CA LYS A 219 -11.09 -32.31 -16.46
C LYS A 219 -12.44 -32.00 -15.82
N ASP A 220 -13.37 -32.96 -15.81
CA ASP A 220 -14.79 -32.70 -15.49
C ASP A 220 -15.08 -32.66 -13.98
N LYS A 221 -14.11 -33.00 -13.13
CA LYS A 221 -14.30 -33.01 -11.66
C LYS A 221 -13.83 -31.75 -10.94
N GLU A 222 -13.10 -30.86 -11.61
CA GLU A 222 -12.51 -29.66 -10.99
C GLU A 222 -12.92 -28.36 -11.69
N SER A 223 -13.18 -27.32 -10.91
CA SER A 223 -13.55 -26.01 -11.45
C SER A 223 -12.45 -25.43 -12.35
N GLU A 224 -12.85 -24.63 -13.34
CA GLU A 224 -11.93 -23.92 -14.22
C GLU A 224 -10.94 -23.04 -13.44
N GLU A 225 -11.43 -22.36 -12.41
CA GLU A 225 -10.61 -21.53 -11.53
C GLU A 225 -9.50 -22.34 -10.84
N THR A 226 -9.81 -23.51 -10.29
CA THR A 226 -8.83 -24.39 -9.62
C THR A 226 -7.71 -24.78 -10.58
N ARG A 227 -8.06 -25.08 -11.83
CA ARG A 227 -7.09 -25.41 -12.88
C ARG A 227 -6.21 -24.21 -13.24
N TYR A 228 -6.79 -23.02 -13.39
CA TYR A 228 -6.05 -21.79 -13.72
C TYR A 228 -5.12 -21.36 -12.57
N ARG A 229 -5.59 -21.48 -11.34
CA ARG A 229 -4.82 -21.22 -10.12
C ARG A 229 -3.57 -22.09 -10.05
N SER A 230 -3.66 -23.33 -10.50
CA SER A 230 -2.54 -24.27 -10.47
C SER A 230 -1.46 -23.96 -11.52
N VAL A 231 -1.86 -23.50 -12.71
CA VAL A 231 -0.93 -22.93 -13.70
C VAL A 231 -0.19 -21.74 -13.10
N ARG A 232 -0.90 -20.84 -12.42
CA ARG A 232 -0.31 -19.64 -11.81
C ARG A 232 0.58 -19.95 -10.60
N ASN A 233 0.25 -20.94 -9.77
CA ASN A 233 1.12 -21.38 -8.67
C ASN A 233 2.49 -21.85 -9.19
N LEU A 234 2.51 -22.70 -10.24
CA LEU A 234 3.76 -23.19 -10.81
C LEU A 234 4.54 -22.06 -11.50
N ALA A 235 3.86 -21.20 -12.26
CA ALA A 235 4.45 -20.03 -12.88
C ALA A 235 5.14 -19.10 -11.85
N ASP A 236 4.45 -18.79 -10.74
CA ASP A 236 5.00 -17.96 -9.68
C ASP A 236 6.15 -18.64 -8.91
N ALA A 237 6.11 -19.97 -8.75
CA ALA A 237 7.20 -20.73 -8.14
C ALA A 237 8.49 -20.64 -8.98
N ILE A 238 8.37 -20.73 -10.31
CA ILE A 238 9.49 -20.59 -11.26
C ILE A 238 10.13 -19.21 -11.13
N VAL A 239 9.34 -18.13 -11.26
CA VAL A 239 9.85 -16.75 -11.18
C VAL A 239 10.49 -16.48 -9.83
N THR A 240 9.88 -16.99 -8.77
CA THR A 240 10.39 -16.85 -7.41
C THR A 240 11.76 -17.50 -7.29
N TYR A 241 11.88 -18.75 -7.74
CA TYR A 241 13.15 -19.47 -7.71
C TYR A 241 14.25 -18.74 -8.47
N GLU A 242 13.97 -18.29 -9.70
CA GLU A 242 14.92 -17.53 -10.51
C GLU A 242 15.35 -16.23 -9.83
N SER A 243 14.40 -15.49 -9.26
CA SER A 243 14.68 -14.24 -8.55
C SER A 243 15.57 -14.46 -7.33
N GLN A 244 15.25 -15.47 -6.51
CA GLN A 244 16.04 -15.80 -5.31
C GLN A 244 17.43 -16.31 -5.67
N TYR A 245 17.55 -17.09 -6.75
CA TYR A 245 18.85 -17.56 -7.22
C TYR A 245 19.72 -16.42 -7.70
N LYS A 246 19.18 -15.54 -8.56
CA LYS A 246 19.91 -14.37 -9.08
C LYS A 246 20.41 -13.48 -7.96
N VAL A 247 19.57 -13.29 -6.94
CA VAL A 247 19.94 -12.53 -5.74
C VAL A 247 21.08 -13.21 -4.97
N ARG A 248 21.02 -14.54 -4.78
CA ARG A 248 21.97 -15.29 -3.96
C ARG A 248 23.35 -15.43 -4.60
N TYR A 249 23.41 -15.67 -5.91
CA TYR A 249 24.64 -16.02 -6.63
C TYR A 249 25.13 -14.93 -7.58
N GLY A 250 24.34 -13.87 -7.82
CA GLY A 250 24.68 -12.81 -8.78
C GLY A 250 24.60 -13.24 -10.25
N GLU A 251 24.13 -14.46 -10.51
CA GLU A 251 24.04 -15.05 -11.85
C GLU A 251 22.60 -15.01 -12.36
N GLU A 252 22.41 -14.74 -13.66
CA GLU A 252 21.07 -14.72 -14.23
C GLU A 252 20.41 -16.10 -14.30
N CYS A 253 21.17 -17.18 -14.17
CA CYS A 253 20.65 -18.54 -14.32
C CYS A 253 21.18 -19.51 -13.25
N PRO A 254 20.30 -20.36 -12.69
CA PRO A 254 20.66 -21.35 -11.67
C PRO A 254 21.59 -22.49 -12.07
N ALA A 255 22.36 -22.98 -11.08
CA ALA A 255 22.85 -24.35 -10.97
C ALA A 255 21.66 -25.31 -10.72
N SER A 256 20.84 -25.48 -11.74
CA SER A 256 19.83 -26.53 -11.96
C SER A 256 19.07 -26.22 -13.26
N HIS A 257 19.79 -25.91 -14.35
CA HIS A 257 19.21 -25.60 -15.65
C HIS A 257 18.11 -26.61 -16.03
N GLN A 258 18.36 -27.90 -15.76
CA GLN A 258 17.39 -28.96 -16.00
C GLN A 258 16.10 -28.83 -15.16
N MET A 259 16.16 -28.38 -13.90
CA MET A 259 14.95 -28.22 -13.08
C MET A 259 14.04 -27.13 -13.64
N LEU A 260 14.60 -25.99 -14.07
CA LEU A 260 13.83 -24.93 -14.70
C LEU A 260 13.29 -25.33 -16.08
N VAL A 261 14.08 -26.07 -16.85
CA VAL A 261 13.64 -26.65 -18.13
C VAL A 261 12.47 -27.62 -17.90
N ASP A 262 12.62 -28.55 -16.96
CA ASP A 262 11.58 -29.49 -16.54
C ASP A 262 10.34 -28.73 -16.06
N ALA A 263 10.51 -27.67 -15.27
CA ALA A 263 9.40 -26.90 -14.74
C ALA A 263 8.63 -26.11 -15.81
N ARG A 264 9.34 -25.46 -16.74
CA ARG A 264 8.73 -24.77 -17.88
C ARG A 264 8.04 -25.75 -18.84
N PHE A 265 8.63 -26.93 -19.05
CA PHE A 265 8.01 -27.99 -19.84
C PHE A 265 6.68 -28.46 -19.22
N VAL A 266 6.68 -28.72 -17.92
CA VAL A 266 5.47 -29.10 -17.17
C VAL A 266 4.43 -27.99 -17.19
N LEU A 267 4.85 -26.72 -17.06
CA LEU A 267 3.97 -25.55 -17.16
C LEU A 267 3.29 -25.49 -18.54
N SER A 268 4.03 -25.68 -19.63
CA SER A 268 3.49 -25.70 -21.00
C SER A 268 2.53 -26.87 -21.23
N THR A 269 2.88 -28.04 -20.73
CA THR A 269 2.01 -29.23 -20.77
C THR A 269 0.71 -29.00 -19.99
N LEU A 270 0.80 -28.44 -18.79
CA LEU A 270 -0.34 -28.11 -17.95
C LEU A 270 -1.24 -27.06 -18.61
N LYS A 271 -0.65 -25.97 -19.17
CA LYS A 271 -1.35 -24.93 -19.93
C LYS A 271 -2.21 -25.55 -21.02
N THR A 272 -1.64 -26.42 -21.84
CA THR A 272 -2.33 -27.12 -22.93
C THR A 272 -3.43 -28.05 -22.40
N LYS A 273 -3.11 -28.86 -21.38
CA LYS A 273 -4.08 -29.80 -20.79
C LYS A 273 -5.29 -29.06 -20.22
N VAL A 274 -5.11 -27.96 -19.49
CA VAL A 274 -6.24 -27.25 -18.87
C VAL A 274 -6.90 -26.22 -19.80
N ARG A 275 -6.40 -26.05 -21.02
CA ARG A 275 -6.82 -25.00 -21.98
C ARG A 275 -6.73 -23.61 -21.33
N PHE A 276 -5.60 -23.36 -20.69
CA PHE A 276 -5.29 -22.05 -20.14
C PHE A 276 -4.98 -21.09 -21.29
N THR A 277 -5.70 -19.98 -21.34
CA THR A 277 -5.34 -18.81 -22.15
C THR A 277 -5.23 -17.62 -21.22
N VAL A 278 -4.24 -16.77 -21.48
CA VAL A 278 -4.07 -15.49 -20.80
C VAL A 278 -5.30 -14.64 -21.02
N ALA A 279 -5.80 -14.56 -22.26
CA ALA A 279 -6.99 -13.78 -22.59
C ALA A 279 -8.23 -14.17 -21.76
N LYS A 280 -8.45 -15.46 -21.51
CA LYS A 280 -9.56 -15.94 -20.66
C LYS A 280 -9.27 -15.76 -19.18
N CYS A 281 -8.02 -15.94 -18.76
CA CYS A 281 -7.58 -15.69 -17.38
C CYS A 281 -7.84 -14.23 -16.97
N LEU A 282 -7.46 -13.28 -17.83
CA LEU A 282 -7.66 -11.84 -17.58
C LEU A 282 -9.14 -11.46 -17.48
N ARG A 283 -9.99 -12.01 -18.36
CA ARG A 283 -11.43 -11.70 -18.36
C ARG A 283 -12.21 -12.37 -17.23
N LYS A 284 -11.88 -13.61 -16.87
CA LYS A 284 -12.66 -14.40 -15.90
C LYS A 284 -12.06 -14.49 -14.50
N GLN A 285 -10.73 -14.44 -14.40
CA GLN A 285 -9.99 -14.72 -13.16
C GLN A 285 -8.82 -13.73 -12.95
N PRO A 286 -9.07 -12.41 -13.02
CA PRO A 286 -8.02 -11.40 -12.93
C PRO A 286 -7.25 -11.41 -11.59
N ALA A 287 -7.86 -11.92 -10.52
CA ALA A 287 -7.21 -12.08 -9.21
C ALA A 287 -5.98 -13.00 -9.23
N LEU A 288 -5.90 -13.90 -10.21
CA LEU A 288 -4.76 -14.79 -10.36
C LEU A 288 -3.49 -14.08 -10.90
N LEU A 289 -3.59 -12.80 -11.29
CA LEU A 289 -2.44 -11.94 -11.58
C LEU A 289 -1.78 -11.41 -10.31
N SER A 290 -2.60 -10.99 -9.33
CA SER A 290 -2.15 -10.27 -8.14
C SER A 290 -1.58 -11.21 -7.08
N SER A 291 -2.17 -12.39 -6.91
CA SER A 291 -1.69 -13.37 -5.93
C SER A 291 -2.04 -14.80 -6.33
N SER A 292 -1.08 -15.71 -6.15
CA SER A 292 -1.29 -17.15 -6.20
C SER A 292 -1.21 -17.74 -4.79
N ASN A 293 -1.67 -18.99 -4.61
CA ASN A 293 -1.54 -19.65 -3.32
C ASN A 293 -0.06 -19.83 -2.95
N PHE A 294 0.81 -20.02 -3.96
CA PHE A 294 2.25 -20.04 -3.76
C PHE A 294 2.75 -18.70 -3.17
N LYS A 295 2.42 -17.58 -3.81
CA LYS A 295 2.80 -16.24 -3.32
C LYS A 295 2.26 -15.97 -1.92
N ALA A 296 0.99 -16.30 -1.66
CA ALA A 296 0.36 -16.11 -0.36
C ALA A 296 1.07 -16.90 0.76
N ARG A 297 1.42 -18.17 0.51
CA ARG A 297 2.16 -19.00 1.49
C ARG A 297 3.55 -18.47 1.82
N HIS A 298 4.18 -17.78 0.88
CA HIS A 298 5.56 -17.29 1.01
C HIS A 298 5.64 -15.76 1.16
N ALA A 299 4.51 -15.06 1.39
CA ALA A 299 4.45 -13.59 1.46
C ALA A 299 5.49 -12.97 2.43
N ASN A 300 5.69 -13.59 3.59
CA ASN A 300 6.66 -13.13 4.60
C ASN A 300 8.12 -13.32 4.16
N LYS A 301 8.39 -14.22 3.22
CA LYS A 301 9.71 -14.46 2.64
C LYS A 301 10.07 -13.47 1.53
N PHE A 302 9.07 -12.81 0.94
CA PHE A 302 9.24 -11.91 -0.21
C PHE A 302 9.40 -10.44 0.16
N LEU A 303 9.45 -10.12 1.45
CA LEU A 303 9.69 -8.76 1.90
C LEU A 303 11.13 -8.38 1.56
N GLN A 304 11.27 -7.57 0.51
CA GLN A 304 12.51 -6.91 0.08
C GLN A 304 12.23 -5.42 -0.10
N PRO A 305 13.23 -4.54 0.10
CA PRO A 305 13.09 -3.13 -0.23
C PRO A 305 12.76 -2.96 -1.71
N TYR A 306 11.90 -1.99 -2.05
CA TYR A 306 11.64 -1.62 -3.44
C TYR A 306 12.92 -1.06 -4.08
N SER A 307 13.10 -1.24 -5.39
CA SER A 307 14.31 -0.77 -6.08
C SER A 307 14.54 0.73 -5.90
N THR A 308 13.47 1.53 -5.95
CA THR A 308 13.53 2.98 -5.74
C THR A 308 13.92 3.38 -4.31
N GLN A 309 13.60 2.55 -3.31
CA GLN A 309 14.07 2.77 -1.94
C GLN A 309 15.60 2.59 -1.86
N LEU A 310 16.14 1.59 -2.58
CA LEU A 310 17.58 1.36 -2.67
C LEU A 310 18.30 2.45 -3.47
N GLU A 311 17.71 2.89 -4.57
CA GLU A 311 18.19 4.02 -5.37
C GLU A 311 18.23 5.31 -4.54
N LEU A 312 17.18 5.59 -3.77
CA LEU A 312 17.14 6.71 -2.83
C LEU A 312 18.29 6.65 -1.85
N PHE A 313 18.52 5.50 -1.19
CA PHE A 313 19.61 5.35 -0.23
C PHE A 313 20.97 5.61 -0.89
N LYS A 314 21.20 5.09 -2.09
CA LYS A 314 22.45 5.33 -2.83
C LYS A 314 22.62 6.80 -3.19
N SER A 315 21.56 7.45 -3.66
CA SER A 315 21.52 8.85 -4.08
C SER A 315 21.79 9.81 -2.90
N ILE A 316 21.04 9.69 -1.81
CA ILE A 316 21.15 10.60 -0.67
C ILE A 316 22.46 10.42 0.10
N SER A 317 23.02 9.19 0.12
CA SER A 317 24.31 8.88 0.77
C SER A 317 25.55 9.32 -0.01
N GLN A 318 25.42 9.86 -1.24
CA GLN A 318 26.56 10.41 -1.95
C GLN A 318 27.23 11.54 -1.14
N PRO A 319 28.55 11.76 -1.24
CA PRO A 319 29.19 12.91 -0.62
C PRO A 319 28.61 14.24 -1.15
N GLY A 320 28.71 15.32 -0.36
CA GLY A 320 28.24 16.64 -0.78
C GLY A 320 26.76 16.92 -0.45
N PRO A 321 26.26 18.15 -0.72
CA PRO A 321 24.85 18.47 -0.63
C PRO A 321 24.04 17.61 -1.61
N ARG A 322 22.86 17.11 -1.21
CA ARG A 322 21.96 16.35 -2.09
C ARG A 322 20.51 16.74 -1.88
N LEU A 323 19.83 16.99 -2.99
CA LEU A 323 18.38 17.13 -3.07
C LEU A 323 17.81 16.00 -3.92
N VAL A 324 16.85 15.24 -3.40
CA VAL A 324 16.25 14.11 -4.11
C VAL A 324 14.75 14.32 -4.27
N LEU A 325 14.30 14.39 -5.53
CA LEU A 325 12.89 14.43 -5.92
C LEU A 325 12.43 12.99 -6.15
N LEU A 326 11.77 12.40 -5.16
CA LEU A 326 11.24 11.04 -5.22
C LEU A 326 9.78 11.05 -5.67
N ARG A 327 9.56 10.68 -6.93
CA ARG A 327 8.24 10.46 -7.53
C ARG A 327 7.86 9.00 -7.41
N SER A 328 7.10 8.67 -6.36
CA SER A 328 6.70 7.29 -6.12
C SER A 328 5.18 7.17 -5.86
N PRO A 329 4.47 6.25 -6.55
CA PRO A 329 3.05 6.00 -6.33
C PRO A 329 2.73 5.59 -4.88
N PRO A 330 1.48 5.69 -4.43
CA PRO A 330 1.05 5.08 -3.17
C PRO A 330 1.33 3.56 -3.15
N ASP A 331 1.46 2.96 -1.96
CA ASP A 331 1.79 1.53 -1.76
C ASP A 331 3.21 1.10 -2.20
N THR A 332 4.13 2.06 -2.33
CA THR A 332 5.57 1.82 -2.62
C THR A 332 6.48 2.05 -1.40
N GLY A 333 5.89 2.13 -0.20
CA GLY A 333 6.63 2.21 1.06
C GLY A 333 7.36 3.54 1.30
N LYS A 334 6.91 4.67 0.71
CA LYS A 334 7.50 6.01 0.89
C LYS A 334 7.65 6.38 2.36
N THR A 335 6.56 6.38 3.12
CA THR A 335 6.53 6.75 4.54
C THR A 335 7.40 5.82 5.41
N SER A 336 7.49 4.53 5.05
CA SER A 336 8.32 3.55 5.77
C SER A 336 9.82 3.83 5.70
N LEU A 337 10.26 4.71 4.78
CA LEU A 337 11.65 5.14 4.67
C LEU A 337 12.08 6.04 5.83
N ALA A 338 11.17 6.88 6.33
CA ALA A 338 11.51 7.95 7.28
C ALA A 338 12.23 7.43 8.54
N PRO A 339 11.74 6.38 9.25
CA PRO A 339 12.45 5.84 10.40
C PRO A 339 13.83 5.25 10.08
N SER A 340 14.04 4.81 8.84
CA SER A 340 15.29 4.16 8.40
C SER A 340 16.41 5.18 8.11
N LEU A 341 16.07 6.43 7.79
CA LEU A 341 17.04 7.50 7.55
C LEU A 341 17.95 7.75 8.77
N VAL A 342 17.44 7.54 9.98
CA VAL A 342 18.20 7.67 11.24
C VAL A 342 19.34 6.65 11.35
N GLU A 343 19.22 5.50 10.68
CA GLU A 343 20.28 4.48 10.62
C GLU A 343 21.29 4.78 9.51
N LEU A 344 20.85 5.45 8.44
CA LEU A 344 21.70 5.87 7.34
C LEU A 344 22.59 7.06 7.74
N PHE A 345 22.05 7.98 8.55
CA PHE A 345 22.68 9.21 9.00
C PHE A 345 22.77 9.24 10.53
N PRO A 346 23.75 8.56 11.12
CA PRO A 346 23.75 8.33 12.55
C PRO A 346 24.08 9.57 13.39
N GLU A 347 24.86 10.50 12.83
CA GLU A 347 25.42 11.67 13.50
C GLU A 347 24.56 12.93 13.26
N GLU A 348 23.65 12.87 12.29
CA GLU A 348 22.78 13.96 11.87
C GLU A 348 21.41 13.92 12.57
N LYS A 349 20.78 15.09 12.69
CA LYS A 349 19.37 15.19 13.12
C LYS A 349 18.48 14.96 11.90
N VAL A 350 17.49 14.08 12.00
CA VAL A 350 16.52 13.87 10.91
C VAL A 350 15.24 14.65 11.20
N VAL A 351 14.71 15.38 10.22
CA VAL A 351 13.40 16.03 10.28
C VAL A 351 12.48 15.32 9.28
N PHE A 352 11.36 14.82 9.76
CA PHE A 352 10.28 14.30 8.94
C PHE A 352 9.08 15.21 9.06
N SER A 353 8.57 15.66 7.92
CA SER A 353 7.35 16.45 7.85
C SER A 353 6.36 15.84 6.87
N CYS A 354 5.12 15.75 7.33
CA CYS A 354 3.95 15.49 6.50
C CYS A 354 2.81 16.33 7.05
N LEU A 355 1.97 16.90 6.18
CA LEU A 355 0.75 17.58 6.63
C LEU A 355 -0.23 16.59 7.27
N ALA A 356 -0.27 15.36 6.76
CA ALA A 356 -1.15 14.32 7.26
C ALA A 356 -0.76 13.92 8.69
N ARG A 357 -1.46 14.45 9.70
CA ARG A 357 -1.19 14.16 11.13
C ARG A 357 -1.13 12.66 11.43
N ARG A 358 -1.94 11.85 10.74
CA ARG A 358 -1.94 10.39 10.88
C ARG A 358 -0.67 9.72 10.37
N VAL A 359 -0.06 10.24 9.30
CA VAL A 359 1.23 9.76 8.77
C VAL A 359 2.33 10.06 9.79
N ASN A 360 2.32 11.25 10.40
CA ASN A 360 3.22 11.59 11.50
C ASN A 360 3.08 10.61 12.68
N LEU A 361 1.84 10.26 13.07
CA LEU A 361 1.60 9.26 14.12
C LEU A 361 2.16 7.88 13.75
N GLU A 362 2.03 7.44 12.50
CA GLU A 362 2.56 6.15 12.02
C GLU A 362 4.09 6.11 12.05
N VAL A 363 4.75 7.20 11.64
CA VAL A 363 6.21 7.33 11.73
C VAL A 363 6.66 7.33 13.19
N ALA A 364 6.00 8.10 14.06
CA ALA A 364 6.28 8.14 15.49
C ALA A 364 6.09 6.77 16.17
N GLN A 365 5.01 6.06 15.85
CA GLN A 365 4.76 4.69 16.33
C GLN A 365 5.88 3.74 15.89
N THR A 366 6.35 3.87 14.65
CA THR A 366 7.44 3.04 14.12
C THR A 366 8.76 3.32 14.84
N LEU A 367 9.11 4.60 15.03
CA LEU A 367 10.29 5.01 15.81
C LEU A 367 10.23 4.47 17.24
N PHE A 368 9.06 4.55 17.88
CA PHE A 368 8.84 4.04 19.23
C PHE A 368 9.13 2.53 19.31
N ASN A 369 8.53 1.76 18.40
CA ASN A 369 8.69 0.30 18.35
C ASN A 369 10.11 -0.15 17.95
N MET A 370 10.85 0.69 17.21
CA MET A 370 12.26 0.47 16.88
C MET A 370 13.22 0.92 17.99
N GLY A 371 12.72 1.55 19.06
CA GLY A 371 13.54 2.07 20.16
C GLY A 371 14.40 3.28 19.77
N ILE A 372 14.00 4.04 18.75
CA ILE A 372 14.68 5.23 18.26
C ILE A 372 14.16 6.46 19.02
N PRO A 373 15.01 7.21 19.75
CA PRO A 373 14.58 8.44 20.42
C PRO A 373 14.15 9.51 19.42
N PHE A 374 13.00 10.15 19.65
CA PHE A 374 12.43 11.14 18.75
C PHE A 374 11.69 12.24 19.51
N ALA A 375 11.39 13.34 18.82
CA ALA A 375 10.53 14.40 19.32
C ALA A 375 9.37 14.63 18.36
N TRP A 376 8.19 14.84 18.92
CA TRP A 376 7.03 15.36 18.20
C TRP A 376 7.08 16.88 18.23
N VAL A 377 6.94 17.53 17.08
CA VAL A 377 6.95 18.99 16.98
C VAL A 377 5.68 19.46 16.30
N HIS A 378 4.79 20.10 17.06
CA HIS A 378 3.56 20.66 16.52
C HIS A 378 3.36 22.08 16.98
N ASN A 379 2.90 22.97 16.10
CA ASN A 379 2.71 24.38 16.42
C ASN A 379 3.94 25.01 17.11
N ARG A 380 5.14 24.74 16.56
CA ARG A 380 6.44 25.20 17.10
C ARG A 380 6.72 24.76 18.55
N GLN A 381 6.03 23.72 19.03
CA GLN A 381 6.21 23.12 20.35
C GLN A 381 6.86 21.74 20.24
N ILE A 382 7.98 21.56 20.94
CA ILE A 382 8.78 20.33 20.93
C ILE A 382 8.44 19.46 22.16
N GLN A 383 8.01 18.24 21.91
CA GLN A 383 7.73 17.22 22.92
C GLN A 383 8.59 15.98 22.68
N CYS A 384 9.56 15.73 23.55
CA CYS A 384 10.39 14.53 23.47
C CYS A 384 9.61 13.28 23.88
N SER A 385 9.82 12.17 23.16
CA SER A 385 9.23 10.88 23.53
C SER A 385 9.87 10.29 24.79
N TYR A 386 9.20 9.32 25.41
CA TYR A 386 9.73 8.60 26.57
C TYR A 386 11.08 7.92 26.31
N LEU A 387 11.40 7.61 25.05
CA LEU A 387 12.69 7.03 24.65
C LEU A 387 13.87 7.99 24.82
N CYS A 388 13.60 9.30 24.89
CA CYS A 388 14.59 10.31 25.26
C CYS A 388 14.90 10.30 26.76
N GLY A 389 14.22 9.48 27.55
CA GLY A 389 14.43 9.34 28.98
C GLY A 389 13.77 10.44 29.82
N LEU A 390 13.00 11.35 29.23
CA LEU A 390 12.15 12.29 29.96
C LEU A 390 10.78 11.65 30.19
N ARG A 391 10.35 11.43 31.45
CA ARG A 391 8.96 11.05 31.72
C ARG A 391 8.08 12.23 31.36
N GLY A 392 7.15 12.03 30.41
CA GLY A 392 6.37 13.04 29.71
C GLY A 392 5.95 14.26 30.54
N SER A 393 6.15 15.45 29.94
CA SER A 393 5.41 16.72 30.16
C SER A 393 6.27 18.00 30.09
N SER A 394 7.49 18.01 29.55
CA SER A 394 8.20 19.29 29.34
C SER A 394 8.19 19.71 27.87
N THR A 395 7.08 20.30 27.43
CA THR A 395 7.01 21.00 26.15
C THR A 395 8.06 22.11 26.09
N SER A 396 8.81 22.19 25.00
CA SER A 396 9.82 23.23 24.78
C SER A 396 9.44 24.09 23.59
N LYS A 397 9.73 25.39 23.67
CA LYS A 397 9.42 26.40 22.63
C LYS A 397 10.62 26.71 21.73
N SER A 398 11.76 26.05 21.94
CA SER A 398 12.96 26.18 21.11
C SER A 398 13.86 24.95 21.26
N ILE A 399 14.75 24.73 20.30
CA ILE A 399 15.77 23.68 20.35
C ILE A 399 16.68 23.87 21.58
N ALA A 400 17.13 25.10 21.84
CA ALA A 400 17.98 25.41 23.00
C ALA A 400 17.31 25.06 24.35
N GLN A 401 16.02 25.36 24.49
CA GLN A 401 15.29 25.01 25.71
C GLN A 401 15.14 23.49 25.88
N MET A 402 14.95 22.76 24.78
CA MET A 402 14.88 21.31 24.79
C MET A 402 16.23 20.69 25.18
N GLU A 403 17.33 21.17 24.59
CA GLU A 403 18.68 20.70 24.90
C GLU A 403 19.06 20.97 26.36
N GLU A 404 18.73 22.15 26.89
CA GLU A 404 18.97 22.49 28.30
C GLU A 404 18.19 21.56 29.25
N LYS A 405 16.93 21.24 28.94
CA LYS A 405 16.14 20.30 29.75
C LYS A 405 16.73 18.89 29.74
N LEU A 406 17.22 18.41 28.60
CA LEU A 406 17.89 17.12 28.51
C LEU A 406 19.20 17.13 29.32
N ARG A 407 20.00 18.20 29.23
CA ARG A 407 21.22 18.40 30.01
C ARG A 407 20.94 18.36 31.52
N LEU A 408 19.96 19.13 31.99
CA LEU A 408 19.51 19.12 33.39
C LEU A 408 18.96 17.76 33.84
N GLY A 409 18.37 16.99 32.92
CA GLY A 409 17.93 15.62 33.17
C GLY A 409 19.10 14.68 33.44
N VAL A 410 20.16 14.76 32.61
CA VAL A 410 21.41 14.01 32.79
C VAL A 410 22.07 14.35 34.14
N GLU A 411 22.18 15.64 34.46
CA GLU A 411 22.78 16.10 35.72
C GLU A 411 22.02 15.56 36.93
N ARG A 412 20.68 15.61 36.91
CA ARG A 412 19.86 15.04 37.98
C ARG A 412 20.09 13.55 38.15
N ILE A 413 20.15 12.78 37.08
CA ILE A 413 20.43 11.34 37.16
C ILE A 413 21.82 11.09 37.76
N ASN A 414 22.84 11.83 37.33
CA ASN A 414 24.20 11.70 37.86
C ASN A 414 24.28 12.04 39.35
N GLN A 415 23.65 13.14 39.79
CA GLN A 415 23.55 13.52 41.21
C GLN A 415 22.84 12.45 42.04
N THR A 416 21.78 11.84 41.50
CA THR A 416 21.03 10.79 42.20
C THR A 416 21.81 9.47 42.25
N THR A 417 22.72 9.21 41.31
CA THR A 417 23.52 7.98 41.26
C THR A 417 24.71 8.03 42.21
N GLY A 418 25.22 9.23 42.54
CA GLY A 418 26.33 9.45 43.47
C GLY A 418 26.03 9.28 44.97
N GLY A 419 24.82 8.84 45.37
CA GLY A 419 24.39 8.80 46.78
C GLY A 419 23.65 7.54 47.25
N LEU A 420 23.64 6.44 46.48
CA LEU A 420 22.84 5.25 46.81
C LEU A 420 23.66 3.96 46.89
N THR A 421 23.43 3.18 47.95
CA THR A 421 24.00 1.85 48.17
C THR A 421 23.57 0.84 47.09
N ASN A 422 24.47 -0.11 46.78
CA ASN A 422 24.37 -1.10 45.70
C ASN A 422 23.04 -1.89 45.60
N GLN A 423 22.22 -1.93 46.66
CA GLN A 423 20.93 -2.63 46.66
C GLN A 423 19.78 -1.86 45.99
N ARG A 424 19.81 -0.51 45.93
CA ARG A 424 18.74 0.29 45.28
C ARG A 424 18.99 0.53 43.79
N VAL A 425 20.22 0.37 43.32
CA VAL A 425 20.63 0.47 41.91
C VAL A 425 19.98 -0.63 41.06
N ARG A 426 19.69 -1.80 41.63
CA ARG A 426 19.09 -2.94 40.90
C ARG A 426 17.60 -2.80 40.57
N LYS A 427 16.86 -1.83 41.14
CA LYS A 427 15.40 -1.65 40.91
C LYS A 427 15.03 -0.46 40.01
N ARG A 428 15.98 0.42 39.66
CA ARG A 428 15.75 1.45 38.64
C ARG A 428 16.52 1.02 37.40
N HIS A 429 15.83 0.61 36.33
CA HIS A 429 16.46 0.59 35.01
C HIS A 429 17.14 1.95 34.82
N VAL A 430 18.45 1.94 34.53
CA VAL A 430 19.24 3.16 34.34
C VAL A 430 18.53 4.00 33.29
N GLN A 431 17.89 5.08 33.71
CA GLN A 431 17.17 5.99 32.84
C GLN A 431 18.26 6.73 32.05
N VAL A 432 18.48 6.34 30.80
CA VAL A 432 19.45 7.00 29.92
C VAL A 432 18.73 8.14 29.22
N ILE A 433 19.12 9.38 29.51
CA ILE A 433 18.65 10.53 28.73
C ILE A 433 19.34 10.50 27.38
N ARG A 434 18.57 10.65 26.31
CA ARG A 434 19.06 10.65 24.92
C ARG A 434 18.47 11.85 24.19
N HIS A 435 19.25 12.47 23.32
CA HIS A 435 18.73 13.48 22.40
C HIS A 435 17.81 12.83 21.36
N PRO A 436 16.75 13.54 20.91
CA PRO A 436 15.93 13.07 19.80
C PRO A 436 16.81 12.96 18.55
N ARG A 437 16.75 11.82 17.87
CA ARG A 437 17.44 11.57 16.60
C ARG A 437 16.56 11.95 15.40
N MET A 438 15.25 11.96 15.61
CA MET A 438 14.28 12.41 14.62
C MET A 438 13.28 13.40 15.23
N PHE A 439 12.91 14.42 14.46
CA PHE A 439 11.81 15.33 14.72
C PHE A 439 10.68 15.01 13.75
N VAL A 440 9.53 14.60 14.26
CA VAL A 440 8.30 14.34 13.48
C VAL A 440 7.41 15.56 13.64
N CYS A 441 7.08 16.24 12.54
CA CYS A 441 6.48 17.57 12.61
C CYS A 441 5.41 17.87 11.56
N ASP A 442 4.55 18.84 11.85
CA ASP A 442 3.71 19.47 10.82
C ASP A 442 4.54 20.43 9.94
N VAL A 443 3.90 20.94 8.89
CA VAL A 443 4.53 21.79 7.86
C VAL A 443 5.03 23.12 8.43
N ALA A 444 4.24 23.80 9.25
CA ALA A 444 4.63 25.09 9.84
C ALA A 444 5.79 24.90 10.82
N SER A 445 5.75 23.85 11.63
CA SER A 445 6.86 23.47 12.51
C SER A 445 8.10 23.04 11.73
N CYS A 446 7.95 22.42 10.55
CA CYS A 446 9.07 22.07 9.67
C CYS A 446 9.81 23.31 9.17
N ALA A 447 9.08 24.28 8.62
CA ALA A 447 9.65 25.56 8.17
C ALA A 447 10.40 26.27 9.31
N TRP A 448 9.82 26.24 10.51
CA TRP A 448 10.45 26.80 11.71
C TRP A 448 11.70 26.02 12.16
N LEU A 449 11.67 24.68 12.13
CA LEU A 449 12.83 23.84 12.48
C LEU A 449 14.00 24.02 11.51
N CYS A 450 13.72 24.16 10.21
CA CYS A 450 14.77 24.37 9.19
C CYS A 450 15.56 25.67 9.43
N LYS A 451 14.92 26.68 10.05
CA LYS A 451 15.59 27.93 10.46
C LYS A 451 16.40 27.80 11.76
N GLN A 452 16.14 26.80 12.60
CA GLN A 452 16.81 26.63 13.90
C GLN A 452 17.92 25.58 13.92
N LEU A 453 17.83 24.59 13.04
CA LEU A 453 18.79 23.50 12.99
C LEU A 453 19.97 23.86 12.08
N ASP A 454 21.13 23.29 12.38
CA ASP A 454 22.32 23.41 11.54
C ASP A 454 22.06 22.68 10.20
N ALA A 455 21.99 23.45 9.11
CA ALA A 455 21.73 22.93 7.77
C ALA A 455 22.74 21.86 7.33
N MET A 456 23.99 21.92 7.82
CA MET A 456 25.05 20.98 7.48
C MET A 456 24.97 19.65 8.26
N LYS A 457 24.15 19.61 9.33
CA LYS A 457 23.99 18.45 10.22
C LYS A 457 22.55 17.96 10.31
N THR A 458 21.74 18.31 9.30
CA THR A 458 20.32 17.99 9.26
C THR A 458 19.97 17.27 7.96
N VAL A 459 19.15 16.23 8.09
CA VAL A 459 18.53 15.53 6.96
C VAL A 459 17.04 15.82 7.00
N LEU A 460 16.48 16.36 5.91
CA LEU A 460 15.07 16.67 5.80
C LEU A 460 14.38 15.67 4.86
N MET A 461 13.25 15.13 5.29
CA MET A 461 12.32 14.40 4.43
C MET A 461 10.94 15.05 4.54
N ILE A 462 10.43 15.55 3.42
CA ILE A 462 9.07 16.06 3.29
C ILE A 462 8.26 15.04 2.50
N ASP A 463 7.18 14.54 3.11
CA ASP A 463 6.23 13.63 2.48
C ASP A 463 4.96 14.39 2.05
N GLU A 464 4.59 14.20 0.79
CA GLU A 464 3.50 14.88 0.06
C GLU A 464 3.60 16.42 0.05
N PRO A 465 4.72 17.03 -0.42
CA PRO A 465 4.90 18.50 -0.47
C PRO A 465 3.95 19.26 -1.40
N THR A 466 3.27 18.60 -2.35
CA THR A 466 2.35 19.29 -3.29
C THR A 466 0.99 19.59 -2.66
N MET A 467 0.78 19.11 -1.44
CA MET A 467 -0.50 19.20 -0.75
C MET A 467 -0.93 20.64 -0.48
N GLY A 468 -2.13 20.99 -0.92
CA GLY A 468 -2.72 22.33 -0.77
C GLY A 468 -2.38 23.30 -1.89
N ALA A 469 -1.38 23.00 -2.74
CA ALA A 469 -1.02 23.85 -3.87
C ALA A 469 -2.13 23.93 -4.93
N ASP A 470 -3.05 22.96 -4.95
CA ASP A 470 -4.23 22.95 -5.83
C ASP A 470 -5.23 24.08 -5.53
N GLN A 471 -5.14 24.69 -4.35
CA GLN A 471 -6.01 25.79 -3.93
C GLN A 471 -5.63 27.13 -4.56
N GLY A 472 -4.37 27.26 -5.03
CA GLY A 472 -3.89 28.51 -5.61
C GLY A 472 -4.30 28.72 -7.06
N ASN A 473 -4.87 27.72 -7.74
CA ASN A 473 -5.20 27.79 -9.18
C ASN A 473 -4.03 28.26 -10.07
N GLY A 474 -2.78 27.96 -9.68
CA GLY A 474 -1.57 28.41 -10.37
C GLY A 474 -1.00 29.75 -9.90
N GLU A 475 -1.67 30.43 -8.98
CA GLU A 475 -1.23 31.71 -8.40
C GLU A 475 -0.53 31.51 -7.05
N ALA A 476 0.17 32.55 -6.59
CA ALA A 476 0.87 32.53 -5.31
C ALA A 476 -0.13 32.51 -4.15
N LEU A 477 0.12 31.64 -3.16
CA LEU A 477 -0.62 31.64 -1.90
C LEU A 477 0.14 32.45 -0.83
N LYS A 478 -0.60 32.91 0.19
CA LYS A 478 -0.03 33.69 1.31
C LYS A 478 1.08 32.93 2.04
N MET A 479 2.02 33.64 2.65
CA MET A 479 3.19 33.04 3.33
C MET A 479 2.79 32.22 4.57
N ASP A 480 1.72 32.61 5.25
CA ASP A 480 1.12 31.94 6.41
C ASP A 480 0.16 30.81 6.02
N SER A 481 -0.10 30.61 4.72
CA SER A 481 -0.84 29.46 4.23
C SER A 481 -0.04 28.17 4.37
N LEU A 482 -0.73 27.03 4.28
CA LEU A 482 -0.12 25.71 4.22
C LEU A 482 0.98 25.61 3.15
N THR A 483 0.66 26.00 1.92
CA THR A 483 1.62 25.99 0.79
C THR A 483 2.75 26.98 1.04
N GLY A 484 2.44 28.14 1.63
CA GLY A 484 3.43 29.11 2.07
C GLY A 484 4.47 28.49 3.03
N TYR A 485 4.03 27.84 4.10
CA TYR A 485 4.93 27.13 5.03
C TYR A 485 5.71 26.00 4.35
N MET A 486 5.07 25.24 3.47
CA MET A 486 5.72 24.15 2.74
C MET A 486 6.87 24.69 1.87
N VAL A 487 6.59 25.71 1.06
CA VAL A 487 7.59 26.34 0.20
C VAL A 487 8.69 27.02 1.02
N GLN A 488 8.37 27.63 2.16
CA GLN A 488 9.39 28.14 3.09
C GLN A 488 10.34 27.04 3.58
N ALA A 489 9.82 25.85 3.93
CA ALA A 489 10.64 24.72 4.33
C ALA A 489 11.51 24.19 3.17
N MET A 490 10.98 24.17 1.94
CA MET A 490 11.72 23.76 0.75
C MET A 490 12.82 24.75 0.35
N LEU A 491 12.58 26.06 0.48
CA LEU A 491 13.58 27.11 0.26
C LEU A 491 14.69 27.08 1.33
N ALA A 492 14.36 26.66 2.55
CA ALA A 492 15.31 26.48 3.65
C ALA A 492 15.88 25.04 3.73
N ALA A 493 15.88 24.30 2.60
CA ALA A 493 16.30 22.91 2.56
C ALA A 493 17.74 22.72 3.09
N PRO A 494 17.96 21.82 4.07
CA PRO A 494 19.30 21.51 4.58
C PRO A 494 20.11 20.67 3.59
N TYR A 495 21.36 20.40 3.97
CA TYR A 495 22.39 19.75 3.14
C TYR A 495 21.96 18.43 2.52
N LYS A 496 21.08 17.67 3.18
CA LYS A 496 20.46 16.45 2.65
C LYS A 496 18.95 16.59 2.71
N THR A 497 18.29 16.64 1.56
CA THR A 497 16.85 16.84 1.49
C THR A 497 16.18 15.85 0.53
N ILE A 498 15.02 15.32 0.94
CA ILE A 498 14.19 14.40 0.17
C ILE A 498 12.78 14.99 0.09
N TRP A 499 12.28 15.16 -1.13
CA TRP A 499 10.87 15.50 -1.40
C TRP A 499 10.18 14.27 -1.99
N SER A 500 9.14 13.79 -1.33
CA SER A 500 8.50 12.50 -1.63
C SER A 500 7.02 12.71 -1.93
N SER A 501 6.57 12.51 -3.17
CA SER A 501 5.14 12.50 -3.53
C SER A 501 4.89 11.71 -4.80
N ALA A 502 3.68 11.19 -4.96
CA ALA A 502 3.25 10.61 -6.24
C ALA A 502 3.02 11.70 -7.32
N THR A 503 2.68 12.91 -6.89
CA THR A 503 2.29 14.04 -7.74
C THR A 503 3.33 15.16 -7.76
N LEU A 504 4.54 14.91 -7.22
CA LEU A 504 5.62 15.90 -7.25
C LEU A 504 5.90 16.35 -8.69
N PRO A 505 5.95 17.66 -8.98
CA PRO A 505 6.33 18.15 -10.28
C PRO A 505 7.75 17.71 -10.67
N PRO A 506 8.01 17.52 -11.97
CA PRO A 506 9.37 17.40 -12.51
C PRO A 506 10.27 18.55 -12.08
N ARG A 507 11.59 18.31 -12.05
CA ARG A 507 12.58 19.32 -11.65
C ARG A 507 12.50 20.62 -12.47
N ASP A 508 12.20 20.53 -13.76
CA ASP A 508 12.13 21.67 -14.68
C ASP A 508 10.90 22.56 -14.46
N GLU A 509 9.90 22.05 -13.73
CA GLU A 509 8.72 22.82 -13.32
C GLU A 509 8.91 23.53 -11.97
N LEU A 510 10.00 23.28 -11.24
CA LEU A 510 10.32 23.91 -9.95
C LEU A 510 11.68 24.66 -9.93
N PRO A 511 11.98 25.51 -10.94
CA PRO A 511 13.30 26.11 -11.09
C PRO A 511 13.68 27.04 -9.93
N THR A 512 12.75 27.80 -9.35
CA THR A 512 13.06 28.78 -8.30
C THR A 512 13.51 28.07 -7.02
N ILE A 513 12.77 27.04 -6.62
CA ILE A 513 13.06 26.30 -5.39
C ILE A 513 14.37 25.50 -5.53
N ILE A 514 14.61 24.89 -6.69
CA ILE A 514 15.83 24.14 -6.94
C ILE A 514 17.05 25.07 -7.00
N SER A 515 16.92 26.22 -7.66
CA SER A 515 18.02 27.20 -7.73
C SER A 515 18.39 27.70 -6.35
N ALA A 516 17.41 27.94 -5.47
CA ALA A 516 17.68 28.32 -4.08
C ALA A 516 18.56 27.30 -3.34
N PHE A 517 18.35 25.99 -3.55
CA PHE A 517 19.18 24.95 -2.97
C PHE A 517 20.59 24.92 -3.57
N THR A 518 20.71 24.99 -4.90
CA THR A 518 22.01 24.95 -5.58
C THR A 518 22.86 26.16 -5.24
N ASP A 519 22.25 27.33 -5.15
CA ASP A 519 22.92 28.59 -4.82
C ASP A 519 23.32 28.62 -3.33
N HIS A 520 22.47 28.10 -2.44
CA HIS A 520 22.76 28.05 -1.00
C HIS A 520 24.01 27.22 -0.67
N PHE A 521 24.30 26.17 -1.46
CA PHE A 521 25.44 25.28 -1.22
C PHE A 521 26.55 25.36 -2.27
N ASP A 522 26.46 26.30 -3.23
CA ASP A 522 27.43 26.45 -4.33
C ASP A 522 27.68 25.14 -5.09
N VAL A 523 26.59 24.51 -5.54
CA VAL A 523 26.62 23.24 -6.30
C VAL A 523 25.86 23.34 -7.61
N ASP A 524 26.18 22.47 -8.56
CA ASP A 524 25.47 22.38 -9.83
C ASP A 524 24.27 21.41 -9.77
N SER A 525 23.56 21.31 -10.90
CA SER A 525 22.41 20.41 -11.05
C SER A 525 22.70 18.91 -10.80
N SER A 526 23.96 18.47 -10.75
CA SER A 526 24.32 17.09 -10.41
C SER A 526 24.05 16.74 -8.95
N ALA A 527 23.87 17.76 -8.08
CA ALA A 527 23.44 17.60 -6.69
C ALA A 527 21.93 17.29 -6.55
N VAL A 528 21.18 17.38 -7.64
CA VAL A 528 19.72 17.19 -7.68
C VAL A 528 19.37 15.93 -8.46
N ASP A 529 18.89 14.90 -7.75
CA ASP A 529 18.42 13.66 -8.36
C ASP A 529 16.90 13.64 -8.52
N GLU A 530 16.42 13.09 -9.62
CA GLU A 530 15.01 12.78 -9.82
C GLU A 530 14.84 11.27 -9.94
N LEU A 531 14.13 10.67 -8.98
CA LEU A 531 13.90 9.24 -8.91
C LEU A 531 12.42 8.95 -9.14
N VAL A 532 12.11 8.18 -10.19
CA VAL A 532 10.73 7.86 -10.57
C VAL A 532 10.48 6.36 -10.43
N SER A 533 9.54 6.00 -9.54
CA SER A 533 9.10 4.62 -9.41
C SER A 533 8.00 4.29 -10.41
N MET A 534 8.34 3.45 -11.38
CA MET A 534 7.35 2.81 -12.28
C MET A 534 6.78 1.51 -11.68
N GLN A 535 7.20 1.13 -10.46
CA GLN A 535 6.72 -0.06 -9.79
C GLN A 535 5.30 0.18 -9.25
N LEU A 536 4.34 -0.53 -9.83
CA LEU A 536 2.93 -0.43 -9.51
C LEU A 536 2.39 -1.83 -9.21
N ASN A 537 2.00 -2.10 -7.97
CA ASN A 537 1.56 -3.44 -7.58
C ASN A 537 0.18 -3.79 -8.18
N VAL A 538 -0.77 -2.86 -8.13
CA VAL A 538 -2.15 -3.03 -8.62
C VAL A 538 -2.57 -1.79 -9.42
N GLY A 539 -3.37 -1.99 -10.47
CA GLY A 539 -3.91 -0.89 -11.29
C GLY A 539 -5.32 -0.48 -10.88
N VAL A 540 -5.78 0.67 -11.38
CA VAL A 540 -7.13 1.19 -11.16
C VAL A 540 -7.86 1.27 -12.48
N LEU A 541 -9.03 0.67 -12.56
CA LEU A 541 -9.89 0.76 -13.72
C LEU A 541 -10.67 2.07 -13.67
N LEU A 542 -10.54 2.87 -14.70
CA LEU A 542 -11.32 4.10 -14.88
C LEU A 542 -12.66 3.73 -15.53
N VAL A 543 -13.76 4.29 -15.03
CA VAL A 543 -15.13 3.95 -15.46
C VAL A 543 -15.90 5.22 -15.77
N ARG A 544 -16.50 5.25 -16.96
CA ARG A 544 -17.31 6.36 -17.48
C ARG A 544 -18.66 6.47 -16.75
N PRO A 545 -19.40 7.58 -16.92
CA PRO A 545 -20.74 7.75 -16.36
C PRO A 545 -21.72 6.67 -16.82
N ASN A 546 -21.54 6.11 -18.01
CA ASN A 546 -22.38 5.05 -18.55
C ASN A 546 -22.00 3.63 -18.06
N GLY A 547 -20.97 3.49 -17.22
CA GLY A 547 -20.51 2.20 -16.68
C GLY A 547 -19.52 1.43 -17.56
N GLN A 548 -19.14 1.96 -18.73
CA GLN A 548 -18.10 1.38 -19.57
C GLN A 548 -16.69 1.71 -19.04
N VAL A 549 -15.74 0.85 -19.37
CA VAL A 549 -14.32 1.09 -19.10
C VAL A 549 -13.84 2.30 -19.89
N ALA A 550 -13.24 3.26 -19.21
CA ALA A 550 -12.60 4.41 -19.82
C ALA A 550 -11.13 4.09 -20.09
N LEU A 551 -10.75 4.14 -21.35
CA LEU A 551 -9.37 3.96 -21.77
C LEU A 551 -8.67 5.33 -21.82
N PRO A 552 -7.54 5.53 -21.14
CA PRO A 552 -6.85 6.83 -21.11
C PRO A 552 -6.53 7.42 -22.48
N HIS A 553 -6.15 6.57 -23.45
CA HIS A 553 -5.83 7.01 -24.81
C HIS A 553 -7.07 7.44 -25.61
N ALA A 554 -8.29 7.28 -25.09
CA ALA A 554 -9.50 7.69 -25.78
C ALA A 554 -9.57 9.19 -26.06
N MET A 555 -8.88 10.01 -25.27
CA MET A 555 -8.73 11.45 -25.53
C MET A 555 -7.99 11.75 -26.85
N CYS A 556 -7.25 10.79 -27.41
CA CYS A 556 -6.56 10.96 -28.70
C CYS A 556 -7.51 10.80 -29.89
N SER A 557 -8.77 10.40 -29.67
CA SER A 557 -9.77 10.23 -30.73
C SER A 557 -10.35 11.55 -31.24
N ASP A 558 -10.20 12.64 -30.48
CA ASP A 558 -10.70 13.95 -30.86
C ASP A 558 -9.64 15.03 -30.56
N PRO A 559 -8.71 15.27 -31.51
CA PRO A 559 -7.61 16.18 -31.28
C PRO A 559 -8.07 17.64 -31.29
N PRO A 560 -7.46 18.52 -30.45
CA PRO A 560 -7.61 19.95 -30.56
C PRO A 560 -7.22 20.47 -31.95
N GLU A 561 -7.67 21.68 -32.29
CA GLU A 561 -7.35 22.31 -33.56
C GLU A 561 -5.82 22.44 -33.74
N GLY A 562 -5.30 21.89 -34.84
CA GLY A 562 -3.87 21.87 -35.17
C GLY A 562 -3.10 20.61 -34.73
N GLU A 563 -3.72 19.69 -33.99
CA GLU A 563 -3.14 18.40 -33.62
C GLU A 563 -3.73 17.23 -34.42
N THR A 564 -3.02 16.10 -34.50
CA THR A 564 -3.48 14.87 -35.16
C THR A 564 -3.70 13.74 -34.15
N CYS A 565 -4.57 12.78 -34.48
CA CYS A 565 -4.81 11.63 -33.61
C CYS A 565 -3.53 10.80 -33.42
N VAL A 566 -2.76 10.62 -34.50
CA VAL A 566 -1.46 9.92 -34.46
C VAL A 566 -0.45 10.68 -33.62
N GLY A 567 -0.37 12.01 -33.76
CA GLY A 567 0.54 12.86 -32.99
C GLY A 567 0.25 12.82 -31.50
N MET A 568 -1.02 12.97 -31.12
CA MET A 568 -1.48 12.84 -29.74
C MET A 568 -1.19 11.46 -29.16
N LEU A 569 -1.47 10.39 -29.90
CA LEU A 569 -1.20 9.03 -29.43
C LEU A 569 0.31 8.77 -29.24
N THR A 570 1.14 9.28 -30.16
CA THR A 570 2.61 9.15 -30.08
C THR A 570 3.17 9.84 -28.85
N ASP A 571 2.70 11.06 -28.58
CA ASP A 571 3.04 11.78 -27.37
C ASP A 571 2.55 11.06 -26.12
N PHE A 572 1.29 10.61 -26.12
CA PHE A 572 0.69 9.90 -25.00
C PHE A 572 1.45 8.60 -24.66
N VAL A 573 1.90 7.83 -25.66
CA VAL A 573 2.76 6.65 -25.47
C VAL A 573 4.11 7.03 -24.85
N SER A 574 4.67 8.17 -25.22
CA SER A 574 5.92 8.69 -24.63
C SER A 574 5.73 9.06 -23.16
N ARG A 575 4.58 9.66 -22.82
CA ARG A 575 4.18 9.98 -21.45
C ARG A 575 3.93 8.74 -20.60
N LEU A 576 3.29 7.69 -21.13
CA LEU A 576 3.08 6.43 -20.40
C LEU A 576 4.37 5.77 -19.89
N LYS A 577 5.50 6.01 -20.58
CA LYS A 577 6.82 5.50 -20.17
C LYS A 577 7.46 6.29 -19.02
N ARG A 578 6.91 7.46 -18.66
CA ARG A 578 7.47 8.40 -17.67
C ARG A 578 6.48 8.76 -16.55
N GLU A 579 5.18 8.63 -16.78
CA GLU A 579 4.10 8.99 -15.84
C GLU A 579 3.46 7.72 -15.25
N PRO A 580 3.87 7.28 -14.04
CA PRO A 580 3.38 6.02 -13.47
C PRO A 580 1.86 6.04 -13.18
N LEU A 581 1.30 7.20 -12.84
CA LEU A 581 -0.12 7.32 -12.52
C LEU A 581 -1.02 7.09 -13.75
N LEU A 582 -0.59 7.50 -14.95
CA LEU A 582 -1.28 7.17 -16.20
C LEU A 582 -1.19 5.67 -16.50
N LEU A 583 0.00 5.09 -16.30
CA LEU A 583 0.21 3.66 -16.52
C LEU A 583 -0.60 2.79 -15.53
N LYS A 584 -0.93 3.33 -14.35
CA LYS A 584 -1.78 2.66 -13.35
C LYS A 584 -3.19 2.37 -13.86
N ALA A 585 -3.69 3.14 -14.84
CA ALA A 585 -5.00 2.94 -15.46
C ALA A 585 -5.09 1.73 -16.40
N TYR A 586 -3.95 1.17 -16.83
CA TYR A 586 -3.88 0.00 -17.70
C TYR A 586 -3.92 -1.30 -16.89
N THR A 587 -5.10 -1.64 -16.39
CA THR A 587 -5.39 -2.92 -15.73
C THR A 587 -5.55 -4.06 -16.73
N ALA A 588 -5.70 -5.30 -16.24
CA ALA A 588 -6.06 -6.44 -17.08
C ALA A 588 -7.34 -6.20 -17.88
N GLN A 589 -8.36 -5.60 -17.24
CA GLN A 589 -9.65 -5.26 -17.84
C GLN A 589 -9.51 -4.18 -18.91
N ALA A 590 -8.69 -3.16 -18.65
CA ALA A 590 -8.39 -2.14 -19.65
C ALA A 590 -7.71 -2.74 -20.88
N ILE A 591 -6.75 -3.65 -20.69
CA ILE A 591 -6.07 -4.33 -21.81
C ILE A 591 -7.04 -5.22 -22.58
N CYS A 592 -7.89 -5.99 -21.90
CA CYS A 592 -8.93 -6.76 -22.58
C CYS A 592 -9.88 -5.84 -23.36
N SER A 593 -10.25 -4.68 -22.81
CA SER A 593 -11.10 -3.70 -23.51
C SER A 593 -10.44 -3.13 -24.76
N ILE A 594 -9.11 -2.96 -24.77
CA ILE A 594 -8.35 -2.55 -25.96
C ILE A 594 -8.41 -3.65 -27.02
N GLN A 595 -8.19 -4.91 -26.63
CA GLN A 595 -8.26 -6.04 -27.56
C GLN A 595 -9.66 -6.21 -28.13
N ASP A 596 -10.68 -6.16 -27.28
CA ASP A 596 -12.08 -6.25 -27.69
C ASP A 596 -12.41 -5.14 -28.69
N ARG A 597 -11.94 -3.90 -28.46
CA ARG A 597 -12.09 -2.79 -29.41
C ARG A 597 -11.43 -3.07 -30.75
N LEU A 598 -10.20 -3.58 -30.76
CA LEU A 598 -9.46 -3.90 -32.00
C LEU A 598 -10.10 -5.05 -32.81
N GLU A 599 -10.92 -5.87 -32.16
CA GLU A 599 -11.65 -7.00 -32.77
C GLU A 599 -13.06 -6.60 -33.26
N GLU A 600 -13.55 -5.40 -32.95
CA GLU A 600 -14.88 -4.93 -33.40
C GLU A 600 -14.95 -4.72 -34.91
N ASP A 601 -16.10 -5.02 -35.53
CA ASP A 601 -16.29 -5.11 -36.98
C ASP A 601 -15.78 -3.91 -37.82
N ASP A 602 -15.70 -2.71 -37.23
CA ASP A 602 -15.25 -1.48 -37.90
C ASP A 602 -13.71 -1.26 -37.90
N ILE A 603 -12.93 -2.06 -37.18
CA ILE A 603 -11.46 -1.94 -37.08
C ILE A 603 -10.67 -2.91 -37.99
N PRO A 604 -10.96 -4.22 -38.08
CA PRO A 604 -10.10 -5.20 -38.75
C PRO A 604 -9.74 -4.84 -40.19
N GLN A 605 -10.67 -4.24 -40.93
CA GLN A 605 -10.42 -3.80 -42.31
C GLN A 605 -9.41 -2.66 -42.37
N LEU A 606 -9.53 -1.67 -41.48
CA LEU A 606 -8.59 -0.54 -41.36
C LEU A 606 -7.23 -1.02 -40.85
N ALA A 607 -7.21 -1.88 -39.84
CA ALA A 607 -5.98 -2.46 -39.29
C ALA A 607 -5.19 -3.23 -40.37
N LYS A 608 -5.89 -4.01 -41.21
CA LYS A 608 -5.28 -4.71 -42.33
C LYS A 608 -4.75 -3.75 -43.41
N ALA A 609 -5.50 -2.70 -43.75
CA ALA A 609 -5.07 -1.70 -44.72
C ALA A 609 -3.82 -0.93 -44.26
N ALA A 610 -3.74 -0.65 -42.96
CA ALA A 610 -2.63 0.07 -42.33
C ALA A 610 -1.44 -0.83 -41.93
N ASN A 611 -1.48 -2.13 -42.28
CA ASN A 611 -0.47 -3.13 -41.91
C ASN A 611 -0.17 -3.19 -40.40
N LEU A 612 -1.20 -3.03 -39.55
CA LEU A 612 -1.06 -3.18 -38.10
C LEU A 612 -0.68 -4.62 -37.77
N SER A 613 0.50 -4.81 -37.19
CA SER A 613 0.99 -6.11 -36.75
C SER A 613 1.25 -6.07 -35.24
N VAL A 614 0.42 -6.78 -34.47
CA VAL A 614 0.63 -6.98 -33.04
C VAL A 614 0.53 -8.45 -32.70
N THR A 615 1.50 -8.94 -31.93
CA THR A 615 1.49 -10.30 -31.40
C THR A 615 0.28 -10.48 -30.46
N PRO A 616 -0.59 -11.48 -30.68
CA PRO A 616 -1.70 -11.77 -29.78
C PRO A 616 -1.23 -12.00 -28.34
N ILE A 617 -2.06 -11.64 -27.35
CA ILE A 617 -1.68 -11.68 -25.94
C ILE A 617 -1.27 -13.08 -25.46
N ASP A 618 -1.93 -14.12 -25.96
CA ASP A 618 -1.64 -15.52 -25.62
C ASP A 618 -0.27 -15.98 -26.15
N ASP A 619 0.16 -15.43 -27.29
CA ASP A 619 1.45 -15.70 -27.91
C ASP A 619 2.56 -14.86 -27.27
N TYR A 620 2.27 -13.60 -26.96
CA TYR A 620 3.19 -12.71 -26.24
C TYR A 620 3.54 -13.26 -24.86
N PHE A 621 2.56 -13.88 -24.19
CA PHE A 621 2.72 -14.56 -22.91
C PHE A 621 2.66 -16.08 -23.05
N ASP A 622 3.37 -16.64 -24.04
CA ASP A 622 3.43 -18.09 -24.18
C ASP A 622 3.99 -18.75 -22.91
N ASP A 623 5.07 -18.18 -22.37
CA ASP A 623 5.59 -18.46 -21.03
C ASP A 623 4.82 -17.65 -19.98
N VAL A 624 3.84 -18.31 -19.34
CA VAL A 624 2.96 -17.72 -18.31
C VAL A 624 3.74 -17.26 -17.07
N SER A 625 4.98 -17.74 -16.85
CA SER A 625 5.84 -17.22 -15.78
C SER A 625 6.18 -15.73 -15.98
N LYS A 626 6.20 -15.25 -17.23
CA LYS A 626 6.45 -13.84 -17.55
C LYS A 626 5.23 -12.93 -17.37
N LEU A 627 4.05 -13.51 -17.10
CA LEU A 627 2.81 -12.74 -16.91
C LEU A 627 2.78 -12.09 -15.52
N SER A 628 2.74 -10.76 -15.51
CA SER A 628 2.67 -9.90 -14.32
C SER A 628 1.93 -8.60 -14.65
N HIS A 629 1.56 -7.81 -13.63
CA HIS A 629 0.99 -6.47 -13.86
C HIS A 629 1.94 -5.55 -14.63
N SER A 630 3.25 -5.64 -14.38
CA SER A 630 4.25 -4.83 -15.08
C SER A 630 4.35 -5.21 -16.56
N SER A 631 4.50 -6.51 -16.86
CA SER A 631 4.61 -6.98 -18.24
C SER A 631 3.33 -6.79 -19.05
N LEU A 632 2.15 -6.84 -18.42
CA LEU A 632 0.87 -6.48 -19.05
C LEU A 632 0.80 -5.00 -19.46
N ARG A 633 1.29 -4.09 -18.62
CA ARG A 633 1.38 -2.67 -18.98
C ARG A 633 2.39 -2.43 -20.11
N SER A 634 3.51 -3.15 -20.12
CA SER A 634 4.45 -3.12 -21.26
C SER A 634 3.78 -3.60 -22.54
N TYR A 635 2.93 -4.62 -22.48
CA TYR A 635 2.14 -5.08 -23.61
C TYR A 635 1.10 -4.02 -24.07
N ALA A 636 0.48 -3.30 -23.15
CA ALA A 636 -0.40 -2.17 -23.48
C ALA A 636 0.35 -1.05 -24.22
N ILE A 637 1.55 -0.69 -23.76
CA ILE A 637 2.43 0.29 -24.44
C ILE A 637 2.77 -0.22 -25.84
N LEU A 638 3.11 -1.50 -26.00
CA LEU A 638 3.42 -2.11 -27.30
C LEU A 638 2.24 -2.02 -28.27
N LEU A 639 1.02 -2.32 -27.82
CA LEU A 639 -0.20 -2.19 -28.62
C LEU A 639 -0.41 -0.75 -29.12
N LEU A 640 -0.34 0.23 -28.22
CA LEU A 640 -0.55 1.64 -28.56
C LEU A 640 0.57 2.20 -29.43
N GLU A 641 1.82 1.80 -29.19
CA GLU A 641 2.96 2.18 -30.00
C GLU A 641 2.86 1.59 -31.43
N ALA A 642 2.38 0.35 -31.56
CA ALA A 642 2.12 -0.25 -32.87
C ALA A 642 1.00 0.48 -33.62
N LEU A 643 -0.08 0.87 -32.94
CA LEU A 643 -1.15 1.70 -33.51
C LEU A 643 -0.62 3.05 -33.99
N ALA A 644 0.15 3.76 -33.17
CA ALA A 644 0.74 5.05 -33.54
C ALA A 644 1.68 4.93 -34.76
N LYS A 645 2.47 3.86 -34.84
CA LYS A 645 3.40 3.60 -35.94
C LYS A 645 2.72 3.34 -37.29
N THR A 646 1.44 3.03 -37.32
CA THR A 646 0.70 2.88 -38.58
C THR A 646 0.62 4.18 -39.38
N GLY A 647 0.63 5.33 -38.68
CA GLY A 647 0.43 6.64 -39.31
C GLY A 647 -0.98 6.87 -39.88
N ASP A 648 -1.93 5.96 -39.63
CA ASP A 648 -3.28 6.03 -40.18
C ASP A 648 -4.22 6.77 -39.21
N GLU A 649 -4.58 8.01 -39.55
CA GLU A 649 -5.45 8.87 -38.74
C GLU A 649 -6.84 8.25 -38.51
N GLN A 650 -7.40 7.56 -39.50
CA GLN A 650 -8.74 7.00 -39.40
C GLN A 650 -8.75 5.79 -38.47
N LEU A 651 -7.76 4.90 -38.62
CA LEU A 651 -7.57 3.74 -37.74
C LEU A 651 -7.31 4.19 -36.31
N VAL A 652 -6.38 5.13 -36.09
CA VAL A 652 -6.05 5.62 -34.75
C VAL A 652 -7.26 6.29 -34.11
N ARG A 653 -7.98 7.14 -34.84
CA ARG A 653 -9.22 7.75 -34.36
C ARG A 653 -10.21 6.69 -33.90
N LYS A 654 -10.51 5.70 -34.75
CA LYS A 654 -11.46 4.63 -34.45
C LYS A 654 -11.01 3.76 -33.29
N ALA A 655 -9.75 3.36 -33.23
CA ALA A 655 -9.20 2.55 -32.14
C ALA A 655 -9.23 3.28 -30.80
N CYS A 656 -9.03 4.59 -30.79
CA CYS A 656 -9.12 5.41 -29.58
C CYS A 656 -10.58 5.73 -29.22
N THR A 657 -11.53 5.74 -30.16
CA THR A 657 -12.95 5.94 -29.84
C THR A 657 -13.48 4.73 -29.05
N PRO A 658 -14.08 4.95 -27.87
CA PRO A 658 -14.70 3.87 -27.10
C PRO A 658 -15.80 3.15 -27.88
N SER A 659 -16.01 1.88 -27.54
CA SER A 659 -17.09 1.07 -28.12
C SER A 659 -18.47 1.67 -27.86
N SER A 660 -19.32 1.72 -28.89
CA SER A 660 -20.75 2.05 -28.74
C SER A 660 -21.58 0.90 -28.16
N ASN A 661 -20.99 -0.28 -27.94
CA ASN A 661 -21.70 -1.44 -27.42
C ASN A 661 -21.90 -1.34 -25.90
N LEU A 662 -23.07 -0.83 -25.48
CA LEU A 662 -23.44 -0.74 -24.06
C LEU A 662 -23.60 -2.11 -23.38
N LYS A 663 -23.73 -3.22 -24.12
CA LYS A 663 -23.73 -4.57 -23.51
C LYS A 663 -22.36 -4.95 -22.94
N ALA A 664 -21.31 -4.21 -23.29
CA ALA A 664 -19.97 -4.38 -22.75
C ALA A 664 -19.72 -3.55 -21.47
N ALA A 665 -20.71 -2.79 -20.98
CA ALA A 665 -20.57 -2.06 -19.72
C ALA A 665 -20.36 -3.04 -18.55
N MET A 666 -19.24 -2.91 -17.85
CA MET A 666 -18.88 -3.79 -16.74
C MET A 666 -19.49 -3.31 -15.41
N PHE A 667 -19.87 -2.03 -15.34
CA PHE A 667 -20.48 -1.41 -14.18
C PHE A 667 -21.85 -0.82 -14.53
N PRO A 668 -22.72 -0.59 -13.54
CA PRO A 668 -23.93 0.19 -13.77
C PRO A 668 -23.58 1.65 -14.10
N PRO A 669 -24.47 2.38 -14.78
CA PRO A 669 -24.33 3.83 -14.92
C PRO A 669 -24.19 4.50 -13.56
N PHE A 670 -23.44 5.61 -13.50
CA PHE A 670 -23.24 6.37 -12.28
C PHE A 670 -24.60 6.86 -11.76
N ASN A 671 -24.91 6.51 -10.51
CA ASN A 671 -26.13 6.94 -9.85
C ASN A 671 -25.93 6.92 -8.32
N PRO A 672 -25.74 8.09 -7.68
CA PRO A 672 -25.53 8.18 -6.25
C PRO A 672 -26.66 7.53 -5.44
N SER A 673 -27.92 7.75 -5.83
CA SER A 673 -29.10 7.25 -5.10
C SER A 673 -29.21 5.73 -5.03
N LYS A 674 -28.47 5.02 -5.88
CA LYS A 674 -28.42 3.56 -5.93
C LYS A 674 -27.19 2.95 -5.26
N LEU A 675 -26.23 3.78 -4.84
CA LEU A 675 -24.93 3.36 -4.32
C LEU A 675 -25.05 2.43 -3.10
N LEU A 676 -25.98 2.70 -2.19
CA LEU A 676 -26.19 1.90 -0.98
C LEU A 676 -27.15 0.72 -1.21
N LEU A 677 -27.69 0.57 -2.42
CA LEU A 677 -28.74 -0.39 -2.77
C LEU A 677 -28.25 -1.37 -3.84
N ASP A 678 -28.81 -1.33 -5.06
CA ASP A 678 -28.52 -2.29 -6.14
C ASP A 678 -27.12 -2.12 -6.75
N HIS A 679 -26.51 -0.93 -6.65
CA HIS A 679 -25.14 -0.70 -7.15
C HIS A 679 -24.05 -1.18 -6.18
N ALA A 680 -24.35 -1.36 -4.89
CA ALA A 680 -23.37 -1.78 -3.88
C ALA A 680 -22.66 -3.09 -4.26
N ALA A 681 -23.38 -3.99 -4.94
CA ALA A 681 -22.88 -5.28 -5.42
C ALA A 681 -21.67 -5.17 -6.36
N TYR A 682 -21.57 -4.09 -7.15
CA TYR A 682 -20.51 -3.93 -8.15
C TYR A 682 -19.20 -3.42 -7.57
N PHE A 683 -19.20 -3.00 -6.30
CA PHE A 683 -18.03 -2.43 -5.62
C PHE A 683 -17.66 -3.28 -4.40
N PRO A 684 -17.03 -4.47 -4.62
CA PRO A 684 -16.57 -5.33 -3.53
C PRO A 684 -15.63 -4.59 -2.59
N GLY A 685 -15.86 -4.68 -1.29
CA GLY A 685 -15.03 -4.02 -0.27
C GLY A 685 -15.52 -2.61 0.05
N MET A 686 -14.58 -1.72 0.37
CA MET A 686 -14.91 -0.37 0.81
C MET A 686 -14.82 0.64 -0.34
N THR A 687 -15.88 1.41 -0.47
CA THR A 687 -16.06 2.43 -1.50
C THR A 687 -16.00 3.82 -0.90
N LEU A 688 -15.19 4.69 -1.49
CA LEU A 688 -15.20 6.11 -1.18
C LEU A 688 -16.16 6.83 -2.13
N THR A 689 -17.01 7.69 -1.60
CA THR A 689 -17.74 8.67 -2.43
C THR A 689 -17.15 10.04 -2.13
N VAL A 690 -16.61 10.68 -3.17
CA VAL A 690 -15.90 11.95 -3.04
C VAL A 690 -16.78 13.05 -3.61
N SER A 691 -17.05 14.03 -2.76
CA SER A 691 -17.96 15.15 -3.05
C SER A 691 -17.51 16.37 -2.27
N SER A 692 -17.90 17.56 -2.71
CA SER A 692 -17.81 18.77 -1.89
C SER A 692 -18.77 18.74 -0.70
N ASN A 693 -19.86 17.96 -0.78
CA ASN A 693 -20.81 17.78 0.33
C ASN A 693 -21.21 16.29 0.49
N PRO A 694 -20.29 15.44 0.97
CA PRO A 694 -20.51 14.00 1.08
C PRO A 694 -21.65 13.65 2.04
N SER A 695 -21.86 14.49 3.07
CA SER A 695 -22.90 14.32 4.08
C SER A 695 -24.30 14.38 3.47
N ALA A 696 -24.56 15.39 2.64
CA ALA A 696 -25.84 15.53 1.94
C ALA A 696 -26.07 14.41 0.93
N GLN A 697 -25.04 14.03 0.16
CA GLN A 697 -25.12 12.96 -0.83
C GLN A 697 -25.45 11.60 -0.18
N ILE A 698 -24.80 11.26 0.94
CA ILE A 698 -25.09 10.03 1.70
C ILE A 698 -26.48 10.08 2.29
N ALA A 699 -26.86 11.18 2.94
CA ALA A 699 -28.18 11.32 3.54
C ALA A 699 -29.31 11.16 2.51
N ALA A 700 -29.12 11.69 1.30
CA ALA A 700 -30.06 11.53 0.19
C ALA A 700 -30.19 10.07 -0.27
N THR A 701 -29.07 9.36 -0.34
CA THR A 701 -29.01 7.96 -0.79
C THR A 701 -29.52 6.98 0.27
N ALA A 702 -29.36 7.33 1.55
CA ALA A 702 -29.69 6.46 2.68
C ALA A 702 -31.16 6.48 3.10
N LYS A 703 -32.03 7.25 2.44
CA LYS A 703 -33.44 7.42 2.84
C LYS A 703 -34.19 6.10 2.94
N ASP A 704 -34.02 5.22 1.95
CA ASP A 704 -34.71 3.92 1.94
C ASP A 704 -34.14 2.96 3.00
N LEU A 705 -32.82 3.01 3.22
CA LEU A 705 -32.13 2.19 4.21
C LEU A 705 -32.51 2.59 5.65
N THR A 706 -32.52 3.89 5.92
CA THR A 706 -32.83 4.46 7.24
C THR A 706 -34.30 4.31 7.61
N LYS A 707 -35.21 4.32 6.63
CA LYS A 707 -36.65 4.10 6.85
C LYS A 707 -36.96 2.69 7.37
N GLU A 708 -36.18 1.69 6.96
CA GLU A 708 -36.35 0.30 7.39
C GLU A 708 -35.58 -0.03 8.68
N PHE A 709 -34.68 0.86 9.10
CA PHE A 709 -33.87 0.67 10.29
C PHE A 709 -34.68 0.90 11.57
N PRO A 710 -34.67 -0.02 12.56
CA PRO A 710 -35.34 0.18 13.84
C PRO A 710 -34.71 1.34 14.64
N SER A 711 -35.51 2.12 15.38
CA SER A 711 -34.94 3.18 16.24
C SER A 711 -33.95 2.64 17.26
N LEU A 712 -32.89 3.41 17.54
CA LEU A 712 -31.82 2.96 18.45
C LEU A 712 -32.34 2.71 19.85
N LYS A 713 -33.32 3.51 20.31
CA LYS A 713 -34.01 3.31 21.60
C LYS A 713 -34.70 1.95 21.70
N LYS A 714 -35.25 1.44 20.60
CA LYS A 714 -35.87 0.10 20.59
C LYS A 714 -34.80 -0.98 20.70
N LEU A 715 -33.71 -0.84 19.94
CA LEU A 715 -32.59 -1.77 19.98
C LEU A 715 -31.94 -1.81 21.38
N SER A 716 -31.71 -0.66 22.03
CA SER A 716 -31.17 -0.63 23.40
C SER A 716 -32.07 -1.35 24.40
N LYS A 717 -33.40 -1.16 24.32
CA LYS A 717 -34.36 -1.89 25.17
C LYS A 717 -34.33 -3.40 24.91
N ASP A 718 -34.23 -3.81 23.65
CA ASP A 718 -34.14 -5.22 23.28
C ASP A 718 -32.84 -5.84 23.83
N ILE A 719 -31.71 -5.09 23.79
CA ILE A 719 -30.43 -5.51 24.38
C ILE A 719 -30.56 -5.66 25.90
N GLU A 720 -31.09 -4.66 26.59
CA GLU A 720 -31.28 -4.69 28.06
C GLU A 720 -32.16 -5.86 28.48
N ALA A 721 -33.25 -6.14 27.75
CA ALA A 721 -34.14 -7.26 28.02
C ALA A 721 -33.44 -8.62 27.85
N VAL A 722 -32.59 -8.75 26.83
CA VAL A 722 -31.79 -9.97 26.59
C VAL A 722 -30.70 -10.14 27.65
N GLU A 723 -29.98 -9.07 28.01
CA GLU A 723 -28.96 -9.09 29.06
C GLU A 723 -29.58 -9.48 30.41
N ALA A 724 -30.73 -8.91 30.77
CA ALA A 724 -31.45 -9.27 31.99
C ALA A 724 -31.95 -10.72 31.99
N ALA A 725 -32.41 -11.23 30.85
CA ALA A 725 -32.81 -12.64 30.71
C ALA A 725 -31.61 -13.58 30.87
N MET A 726 -30.46 -13.23 30.28
CA MET A 726 -29.22 -14.01 30.38
C MET A 726 -28.67 -13.99 31.82
N GLU A 727 -28.68 -12.83 32.49
CA GLU A 727 -28.27 -12.72 33.88
C GLU A 727 -29.15 -13.58 34.81
N LYS A 728 -30.47 -13.61 34.57
CA LYS A 728 -31.39 -14.47 35.30
C LYS A 728 -31.12 -15.97 35.06
N GLN A 729 -30.78 -16.36 33.84
CA GLN A 729 -30.37 -17.74 33.53
C GLN A 729 -29.04 -18.09 34.21
N MET A 730 -28.05 -17.20 34.15
CA MET A 730 -26.75 -17.36 34.83
C MET A 730 -26.90 -17.49 36.35
N ALA A 731 -27.73 -16.66 36.96
CA ALA A 731 -28.04 -16.74 38.39
C ALA A 731 -28.72 -18.06 38.77
N THR A 732 -29.52 -18.64 37.86
CA THR A 732 -30.19 -19.93 38.07
C THR A 732 -29.18 -21.08 37.99
N ILE A 733 -28.28 -21.07 36.99
CA ILE A 733 -27.20 -22.05 36.83
C ILE A 733 -26.26 -22.01 38.05
N ARG A 734 -25.87 -20.82 38.52
CA ARG A 734 -25.05 -20.64 39.72
C ARG A 734 -25.71 -21.23 40.96
N LYS A 735 -26.99 -20.91 41.21
CA LYS A 735 -27.77 -21.49 42.33
C LYS A 735 -27.93 -23.00 42.27
N GLU A 736 -27.94 -23.59 41.07
CA GLU A 736 -27.97 -25.05 40.91
C GLU A 736 -26.59 -25.69 41.15
N ALA A 737 -25.52 -25.03 40.71
CA ALA A 737 -24.16 -25.51 40.90
C ALA A 737 -23.74 -25.45 42.39
N GLU A 738 -24.13 -24.39 43.11
CA GLU A 738 -23.90 -24.24 44.57
C GLU A 738 -24.60 -25.30 45.44
N LYS A 739 -25.63 -25.98 44.92
CA LYS A 739 -26.31 -27.09 45.63
C LYS A 739 -25.52 -28.40 45.60
N VAL A 740 -24.45 -28.48 44.82
CA VAL A 740 -23.60 -29.67 44.69
C VAL A 740 -22.48 -29.62 45.73
N LYS A 741 -22.33 -30.68 46.55
CA LYS A 741 -21.20 -30.78 47.50
C LYS A 741 -19.88 -31.02 46.75
N GLY A 742 -19.03 -30.01 46.72
CA GLY A 742 -17.66 -30.01 46.18
C GLY A 742 -17.06 -28.62 46.33
N GLY A 743 -15.72 -28.50 46.39
CA GLY A 743 -15.04 -27.20 46.46
C GLY A 743 -15.33 -26.30 45.25
N GLU A 744 -14.95 -25.02 45.33
CA GLU A 744 -15.20 -23.99 44.30
C GLU A 744 -14.86 -24.44 42.87
N ASP A 745 -13.74 -25.16 42.69
CA ASP A 745 -13.30 -25.67 41.38
C ASP A 745 -14.35 -26.58 40.70
N ARG A 746 -15.12 -27.36 41.46
CA ARG A 746 -16.15 -28.27 40.93
C ARG A 746 -17.44 -27.52 40.57
N ILE A 747 -17.71 -26.41 41.25
CA ILE A 747 -18.84 -25.53 40.96
C ILE A 747 -18.58 -24.82 39.62
N ASP A 748 -17.37 -24.33 39.41
CA ASP A 748 -16.96 -23.66 38.17
C ASP A 748 -16.97 -24.62 36.97
N GLU A 749 -16.55 -25.87 37.14
CA GLU A 749 -16.60 -26.89 36.09
C GLU A 749 -18.05 -27.22 35.67
N ILE A 750 -18.98 -27.26 36.62
CA ILE A 750 -20.41 -27.48 36.35
C ILE A 750 -21.03 -26.29 35.61
N ILE A 751 -20.67 -25.06 36.01
CA ILE A 751 -21.10 -23.84 35.32
C ILE A 751 -20.59 -23.86 33.87
N ALA A 752 -19.31 -24.15 33.65
CA ALA A 752 -18.71 -24.22 32.32
C ALA A 752 -19.30 -25.35 31.45
N SER A 753 -19.64 -26.49 32.04
CA SER A 753 -20.32 -27.59 31.32
C SER A 753 -21.74 -27.21 30.90
N LYS A 754 -22.55 -26.66 31.81
CA LYS A 754 -23.94 -26.26 31.52
C LYS A 754 -24.01 -25.12 30.49
N MET A 755 -23.05 -24.20 30.51
CA MET A 755 -22.93 -23.16 29.49
C MET A 755 -22.68 -23.74 28.09
N ARG A 756 -21.86 -24.79 27.99
CA ARG A 756 -21.64 -25.52 26.73
C ARG A 756 -22.89 -26.28 26.27
N ASP A 757 -23.60 -26.95 27.17
CA ASP A 757 -24.80 -27.75 26.82
C ASP A 757 -25.96 -26.87 26.32
N LEU A 758 -26.12 -25.67 26.89
CA LEU A 758 -27.16 -24.73 26.48
C LEU A 758 -26.83 -23.95 25.20
N HIS A 759 -25.66 -24.18 24.58
CA HIS A 759 -25.14 -23.39 23.46
C HIS A 759 -25.09 -21.87 23.78
N ILE A 760 -25.05 -21.52 25.07
CA ILE A 760 -24.84 -20.14 25.54
C ILE A 760 -23.34 -19.90 25.46
N SER A 761 -22.86 -19.52 24.29
CA SER A 761 -21.57 -18.85 24.22
C SER A 761 -21.69 -17.49 24.92
N GLU A 762 -20.60 -16.96 25.48
CA GLU A 762 -20.53 -15.55 25.93
C GLU A 762 -20.85 -14.54 24.80
N SER A 763 -21.04 -15.02 23.56
CA SER A 763 -21.39 -14.27 22.36
C SER A 763 -22.78 -14.62 21.78
N ALA A 764 -23.63 -15.37 22.49
CA ALA A 764 -24.92 -15.85 22.00
C ALA A 764 -26.11 -14.87 22.16
N SER A 765 -25.86 -13.59 22.44
CA SER A 765 -26.88 -12.53 22.42
C SER A 765 -26.93 -11.88 21.03
N VAL A 766 -27.60 -12.54 20.07
CA VAL A 766 -27.70 -12.03 18.69
C VAL A 766 -28.52 -10.74 18.68
N LEU A 767 -27.81 -9.61 18.61
CA LEU A 767 -28.35 -8.31 18.23
C LEU A 767 -29.12 -8.46 16.91
N LYS A 768 -30.43 -8.17 16.90
CA LYS A 768 -31.24 -8.22 15.67
C LYS A 768 -31.18 -6.88 14.93
N ILE A 769 -29.98 -6.39 14.60
CA ILE A 769 -29.88 -5.42 13.50
C ILE A 769 -30.36 -6.16 12.25
N PRO A 770 -31.37 -5.67 11.52
CA PRO A 770 -31.83 -6.35 10.32
C PRO A 770 -30.68 -6.44 9.31
N GLU A 771 -30.25 -7.67 8.99
CA GLU A 771 -29.08 -7.89 8.14
C GLU A 771 -29.25 -7.20 6.76
N HIS A 772 -30.48 -7.09 6.24
CA HIS A 772 -30.77 -6.40 4.98
C HIS A 772 -30.54 -4.88 5.02
N CYS A 773 -30.39 -4.27 6.20
CA CYS A 773 -29.97 -2.89 6.37
C CYS A 773 -28.45 -2.72 6.44
N VAL A 774 -27.69 -3.81 6.55
CA VAL A 774 -26.22 -3.78 6.55
C VAL A 774 -25.74 -3.90 5.11
N VAL A 775 -25.16 -2.83 4.56
CA VAL A 775 -24.73 -2.78 3.15
C VAL A 775 -23.70 -3.89 2.87
N ASN A 776 -23.85 -4.60 1.75
CA ASN A 776 -23.02 -5.75 1.35
C ASN A 776 -23.11 -6.98 2.28
N SER A 777 -24.13 -7.09 3.12
CA SER A 777 -24.46 -8.35 3.80
C SER A 777 -25.15 -9.35 2.86
N ARG A 778 -25.29 -10.62 3.25
CA ARG A 778 -25.98 -11.61 2.40
C ARG A 778 -27.45 -11.24 2.23
N ALA A 779 -28.12 -10.80 3.30
CA ALA A 779 -29.53 -10.41 3.24
C ALA A 779 -29.76 -9.11 2.44
N HIS A 780 -28.84 -8.14 2.53
CA HIS A 780 -28.89 -6.91 1.74
C HIS A 780 -28.77 -7.21 0.25
N MET A 781 -27.77 -8.03 -0.12
CA MET A 781 -27.57 -8.45 -1.51
C MET A 781 -28.78 -9.21 -2.05
N LYS A 782 -29.38 -10.12 -1.28
CA LYS A 782 -30.62 -10.82 -1.69
C LYS A 782 -31.79 -9.89 -1.97
N LYS A 783 -31.87 -8.77 -1.24
CA LYS A 783 -32.98 -7.83 -1.36
C LYS A 783 -32.79 -6.85 -2.52
N TYR A 784 -31.58 -6.29 -2.65
CA TYR A 784 -31.33 -5.17 -3.56
C TYR A 784 -30.63 -5.56 -4.86
N ASN A 785 -29.88 -6.67 -4.90
CA ASN A 785 -29.21 -7.12 -6.11
C ASN A 785 -30.06 -8.17 -6.86
N THR A 786 -30.62 -7.77 -8.01
CA THR A 786 -31.44 -8.62 -8.88
C THR A 786 -30.71 -9.19 -10.10
N LYS A 787 -29.44 -8.80 -10.32
CA LYS A 787 -28.73 -9.07 -11.59
C LYS A 787 -27.49 -9.95 -11.45
N VAL A 788 -26.81 -9.92 -10.30
CA VAL A 788 -25.61 -10.75 -10.05
C VAL A 788 -25.96 -11.89 -9.10
N SER A 789 -25.57 -13.12 -9.44
CA SER A 789 -25.77 -14.27 -8.58
C SER A 789 -24.91 -14.15 -7.32
N ILE A 790 -25.49 -14.48 -6.16
CA ILE A 790 -24.81 -14.39 -4.86
C ILE A 790 -23.74 -15.49 -4.75
N GLU A 791 -23.94 -16.59 -5.47
CA GLU A 791 -23.01 -17.71 -5.56
C GLU A 791 -21.69 -17.34 -6.25
N ASP A 792 -21.65 -16.23 -7.01
CA ASP A 792 -20.44 -15.73 -7.68
C ASP A 792 -19.47 -15.00 -6.73
N TYR A 793 -19.89 -14.69 -5.49
CA TYR A 793 -19.08 -13.98 -4.51
C TYR A 793 -18.47 -14.92 -3.45
N ASP A 794 -17.20 -14.69 -3.12
CA ASP A 794 -16.54 -15.36 -1.99
C ASP A 794 -17.21 -14.99 -0.66
N ALA A 795 -17.18 -15.90 0.31
CA ALA A 795 -17.70 -15.65 1.66
C ALA A 795 -17.07 -14.43 2.32
N SER A 796 -15.82 -14.11 1.99
CA SER A 796 -15.08 -12.92 2.44
C SER A 796 -15.65 -11.59 1.93
N PHE A 797 -16.49 -11.60 0.88
CA PHE A 797 -17.16 -10.41 0.35
C PHE A 797 -18.22 -9.89 1.32
N PHE A 798 -18.92 -10.79 2.02
CA PHE A 798 -20.12 -10.44 2.76
C PHE A 798 -19.79 -9.85 4.12
N ARG A 799 -20.44 -8.72 4.42
CA ARG A 799 -20.30 -8.08 5.73
C ARG A 799 -21.15 -8.76 6.78
N SER A 800 -20.55 -8.98 7.94
CA SER A 800 -21.26 -9.41 9.14
C SER A 800 -22.00 -8.24 9.78
N PRO A 801 -23.18 -8.47 10.40
CA PRO A 801 -23.84 -7.47 11.22
C PRO A 801 -22.96 -7.00 12.39
N PRO A 802 -23.11 -5.75 12.86
CA PRO A 802 -22.39 -5.26 14.03
C PRO A 802 -22.65 -6.07 15.29
N SER A 803 -21.65 -6.13 16.17
CA SER A 803 -21.73 -6.72 17.51
C SER A 803 -22.44 -5.80 18.51
N GLN A 804 -22.85 -6.37 19.66
CA GLN A 804 -23.42 -5.56 20.77
C GLN A 804 -22.44 -4.53 21.32
N HIS A 805 -21.15 -4.87 21.38
CA HIS A 805 -20.11 -3.94 21.81
C HIS A 805 -19.97 -2.76 20.84
N GLU A 806 -20.03 -3.02 19.53
CA GLU A 806 -20.03 -1.96 18.52
C GLU A 806 -21.28 -1.08 18.62
N PHE A 807 -22.46 -1.67 18.83
CA PHE A 807 -23.68 -0.91 19.07
C PHE A 807 -23.54 0.04 20.25
N LYS A 808 -23.10 -0.46 21.42
CA LYS A 808 -22.93 0.37 22.63
C LYS A 808 -21.92 1.49 22.40
N ARG A 809 -20.85 1.24 21.65
CA ARG A 809 -19.84 2.26 21.31
C ARG A 809 -20.38 3.32 20.34
N VAL A 810 -21.16 2.91 19.33
CA VAL A 810 -21.76 3.83 18.35
C VAL A 810 -22.88 4.66 18.98
N ASP A 811 -23.68 4.08 19.87
CA ASP A 811 -24.82 4.76 20.51
C ASP A 811 -24.37 5.97 21.36
N THR A 812 -23.15 5.96 21.88
CA THR A 812 -22.57 7.06 22.66
C THR A 812 -21.89 8.15 21.84
N LEU A 813 -21.79 8.01 20.51
CA LEU A 813 -21.11 8.99 19.68
C LEU A 813 -21.91 10.31 19.60
N PRO A 814 -21.25 11.47 19.59
CA PRO A 814 -21.89 12.79 19.64
C PRO A 814 -22.43 13.22 18.27
N VAL A 815 -23.28 12.39 17.65
CA VAL A 815 -23.91 12.67 16.35
C VAL A 815 -25.37 12.23 16.32
N ASP A 816 -26.11 12.77 15.36
CA ASP A 816 -27.53 12.47 15.17
C ASP A 816 -27.82 10.97 15.02
N GLU A 817 -29.03 10.56 15.44
CA GLU A 817 -29.46 9.16 15.40
C GLU A 817 -29.31 8.54 13.99
N THR A 818 -29.58 9.30 12.94
CA THR A 818 -29.41 8.89 11.55
C THR A 818 -27.98 8.45 11.24
N TRP A 819 -26.98 9.21 11.68
CA TRP A 819 -25.57 8.89 11.44
C TRP A 819 -25.09 7.69 12.27
N ARG A 820 -25.62 7.51 13.47
CA ARG A 820 -25.40 6.30 14.28
C ARG A 820 -26.01 5.06 13.62
N MET A 821 -27.22 5.14 13.06
CA MET A 821 -27.83 4.06 12.28
C MET A 821 -27.03 3.74 11.01
N LEU A 822 -26.54 4.76 10.32
CA LEU A 822 -25.70 4.58 9.14
C LEU A 822 -24.38 3.90 9.48
N LEU A 823 -23.72 4.29 10.58
CA LEU A 823 -22.50 3.62 11.04
C LEU A 823 -22.71 2.11 11.26
N LEU A 824 -23.83 1.74 11.91
CA LEU A 824 -24.22 0.35 12.11
C LEU A 824 -24.58 -0.37 10.81
N SER A 825 -25.07 0.37 9.82
CA SER A 825 -25.32 -0.13 8.46
C SER A 825 -24.02 -0.25 7.64
N GLY A 826 -22.90 0.24 8.19
CA GLY A 826 -21.61 0.22 7.53
C GLY A 826 -21.33 1.42 6.62
N VAL A 827 -22.03 2.52 6.81
CA VAL A 827 -21.97 3.76 6.02
C VAL A 827 -21.59 4.93 6.91
N ALA A 828 -20.68 5.81 6.47
CA ALA A 828 -20.26 6.97 7.26
C ALA A 828 -19.89 8.17 6.38
N ALA A 829 -19.77 9.35 6.97
CA ALA A 829 -19.06 10.48 6.35
C ALA A 829 -17.85 10.84 7.22
N HIS A 830 -16.70 11.10 6.61
CA HIS A 830 -15.51 11.57 7.30
C HIS A 830 -15.26 13.04 6.92
N VAL A 831 -15.86 13.95 7.69
CA VAL A 831 -15.79 15.39 7.47
C VAL A 831 -15.27 16.06 8.75
N PRO A 832 -13.94 16.17 8.93
CA PRO A 832 -13.32 16.56 10.19
C PRO A 832 -13.59 18.02 10.60
N HIS A 833 -13.99 18.87 9.66
CA HIS A 833 -14.27 20.28 9.90
C HIS A 833 -15.75 20.61 10.03
N ASP A 834 -16.63 19.62 9.89
CA ASP A 834 -18.07 19.83 9.96
C ASP A 834 -18.56 19.71 11.42
N ILE A 835 -19.21 20.78 11.88
CA ILE A 835 -19.73 20.94 13.24
C ILE A 835 -20.83 19.90 13.53
N ALA A 836 -21.56 19.44 12.51
CA ALA A 836 -22.57 18.39 12.67
C ALA A 836 -21.96 17.04 13.10
N PHE A 837 -20.69 16.81 12.79
CA PHE A 837 -19.96 15.58 13.14
C PHE A 837 -18.98 15.76 14.30
N ASN A 838 -18.60 17.01 14.58
CA ASN A 838 -17.66 17.35 15.67
C ASN A 838 -18.22 18.51 16.50
N PRO A 839 -19.38 18.34 17.16
CA PRO A 839 -20.02 19.41 17.92
C PRO A 839 -19.11 19.83 19.07
N ALA A 840 -18.94 21.15 19.23
CA ALA A 840 -18.03 21.74 20.21
C ALA A 840 -16.58 21.23 20.14
N GLY A 841 -16.13 20.76 18.97
CA GLY A 841 -14.78 20.24 18.74
C GLY A 841 -14.56 18.80 19.21
N ASP A 842 -15.61 18.08 19.62
CA ASP A 842 -15.49 16.65 19.99
C ASP A 842 -15.28 15.78 18.73
N THR A 843 -14.02 15.37 18.51
CA THR A 843 -13.61 14.55 17.35
C THR A 843 -13.88 13.05 17.54
N SER A 844 -14.63 12.63 18.55
CA SER A 844 -14.89 11.22 18.84
C SER A 844 -15.51 10.46 17.66
N TYR A 845 -16.45 11.08 16.93
CA TYR A 845 -17.07 10.46 15.75
C TYR A 845 -16.07 10.29 14.60
N THR A 846 -15.37 11.36 14.22
CA THR A 846 -14.45 11.34 13.08
C THR A 846 -13.25 10.42 13.34
N ASN A 847 -12.74 10.38 14.58
CA ASN A 847 -11.74 9.41 15.02
C ASN A 847 -12.26 7.97 14.95
N TYR A 848 -13.51 7.73 15.36
CA TYR A 848 -14.12 6.40 15.23
C TYR A 848 -14.26 5.99 13.77
N VAL A 849 -14.75 6.88 12.90
CA VAL A 849 -14.87 6.62 11.45
C VAL A 849 -13.50 6.31 10.85
N ALA A 850 -12.47 7.09 11.18
CA ALA A 850 -11.10 6.84 10.73
C ALA A 850 -10.59 5.45 11.17
N GLU A 851 -10.86 5.04 12.41
CA GLU A 851 -10.53 3.70 12.91
C GLU A 851 -11.27 2.60 12.13
N GLN A 852 -12.56 2.79 11.83
CA GLN A 852 -13.34 1.83 11.05
C GLN A 852 -12.88 1.75 9.59
N LEU A 853 -12.51 2.89 8.99
CA LEU A 853 -11.90 2.96 7.66
C LEU A 853 -10.62 2.12 7.60
N GLU A 854 -9.69 2.31 8.54
CA GLU A 854 -8.43 1.55 8.58
C GLU A 854 -8.63 0.04 8.75
N LYS A 855 -9.67 -0.36 9.50
CA LYS A 855 -10.05 -1.77 9.67
C LYS A 855 -10.75 -2.37 8.45
N GLY A 856 -11.13 -1.55 7.45
CA GLY A 856 -11.97 -1.98 6.33
C GLY A 856 -13.38 -2.38 6.78
N ALA A 857 -13.84 -1.81 7.90
CA ALA A 857 -15.13 -2.14 8.51
C ALA A 857 -16.29 -1.28 7.97
N LEU A 858 -16.06 -0.45 6.95
CA LEU A 858 -17.11 0.32 6.25
C LEU A 858 -17.27 -0.18 4.81
N ALA A 859 -18.46 0.00 4.26
CA ALA A 859 -18.84 -0.39 2.90
C ALA A 859 -18.79 0.85 2.02
N VAL A 860 -19.34 1.96 2.53
CA VAL A 860 -19.30 3.25 1.87
C VAL A 860 -18.89 4.33 2.87
N CYS A 861 -17.94 5.18 2.48
CA CYS A 861 -17.62 6.37 3.25
C CYS A 861 -17.54 7.61 2.35
N GLY A 862 -18.27 8.65 2.75
CA GLY A 862 -18.25 9.95 2.10
C GLY A 862 -17.09 10.77 2.61
N VAL A 863 -16.30 11.33 1.71
CA VAL A 863 -15.07 12.05 2.06
C VAL A 863 -14.93 13.34 1.26
N THR A 864 -14.30 14.33 1.87
CA THR A 864 -13.86 15.57 1.21
C THR A 864 -12.40 15.42 0.73
N LYS A 865 -11.86 16.47 0.09
CA LYS A 865 -10.45 16.53 -0.32
C LYS A 865 -9.48 16.24 0.83
N ASP A 866 -9.85 16.53 2.08
CA ASP A 866 -9.01 16.36 3.27
C ASP A 866 -8.58 14.90 3.49
N PHE A 867 -9.31 13.95 2.89
CA PHE A 867 -8.99 12.53 2.93
C PHE A 867 -7.87 12.10 1.97
N THR A 868 -7.57 12.90 0.93
CA THR A 868 -6.51 12.58 -0.06
C THR A 868 -5.11 12.47 0.55
N TYR A 869 -4.97 12.92 1.79
CA TYR A 869 -3.70 13.06 2.47
C TYR A 869 -3.78 12.48 3.89
N GLY A 870 -3.94 11.17 3.99
CA GLY A 870 -4.01 10.44 5.25
C GLY A 870 -3.56 8.97 5.16
N ALA A 871 -3.81 8.24 6.25
CA ALA A 871 -3.39 6.87 6.52
C ALA A 871 -3.67 5.83 5.44
N ASN A 872 -3.09 4.65 5.66
CA ASN A 872 -3.23 3.51 4.80
C ASN A 872 -4.66 2.89 4.88
N VAL A 873 -5.65 3.43 4.16
CA VAL A 873 -7.04 2.91 4.15
C VAL A 873 -7.31 1.85 3.04
N PRO A 874 -7.85 0.65 3.37
CA PRO A 874 -8.08 -0.46 2.42
C PRO A 874 -9.29 -0.25 1.47
N CYS A 875 -9.26 0.81 0.66
CA CYS A 875 -10.32 1.09 -0.32
C CYS A 875 -10.12 0.31 -1.62
N THR A 876 -11.22 -0.20 -2.16
CA THR A 876 -11.26 -0.91 -3.45
C THR A 876 -11.87 -0.06 -4.55
N SER A 877 -12.72 0.91 -4.20
CA SER A 877 -13.42 1.75 -5.17
C SER A 877 -13.50 3.21 -4.73
N VAL A 878 -13.55 4.12 -5.70
CA VAL A 878 -13.85 5.54 -5.52
C VAL A 878 -14.89 5.99 -6.56
N LEU A 879 -15.87 6.75 -6.10
CA LEU A 879 -16.85 7.44 -6.93
C LEU A 879 -16.58 8.94 -6.82
N VAL A 880 -16.48 9.60 -7.96
CA VAL A 880 -16.20 11.03 -8.05
C VAL A 880 -17.39 11.72 -8.69
N ASP A 881 -18.03 12.62 -7.95
CA ASP A 881 -19.13 13.42 -8.47
C ASP A 881 -18.65 14.55 -9.40
N GLU A 882 -19.58 15.13 -10.16
CA GLU A 882 -19.28 16.16 -11.16
C GLU A 882 -18.71 17.44 -10.51
N ASP A 883 -19.22 17.82 -9.34
CA ASP A 883 -18.81 19.03 -8.64
C ASP A 883 -17.34 18.93 -8.16
N PHE A 884 -16.99 17.82 -7.54
CA PHE A 884 -15.62 17.52 -7.10
C PHE A 884 -14.67 17.44 -8.30
N LEU A 885 -15.12 16.78 -9.38
CA LEU A 885 -14.34 16.67 -10.61
C LEU A 885 -13.99 18.06 -11.19
N LYS A 886 -14.94 19.00 -11.20
CA LYS A 886 -14.73 20.34 -11.75
C LYS A 886 -13.85 21.21 -10.84
N LYS A 887 -14.05 21.15 -9.52
CA LYS A 887 -13.38 22.03 -8.53
C LYS A 887 -11.93 21.67 -8.18
N HIS A 888 -11.50 20.42 -8.39
CA HIS A 888 -10.17 19.98 -7.93
C HIS A 888 -9.20 19.64 -9.07
N SER A 889 -7.89 19.77 -8.82
CA SER A 889 -6.83 19.49 -9.81
C SER A 889 -6.80 18.01 -10.24
N ALA A 890 -6.20 17.75 -11.40
CA ALA A 890 -5.90 16.39 -11.87
C ALA A 890 -5.06 15.61 -10.86
N ASN A 891 -4.14 16.27 -10.17
CA ASN A 891 -3.29 15.65 -9.16
C ASN A 891 -4.10 15.21 -7.92
N THR A 892 -5.02 16.04 -7.43
CA THR A 892 -5.96 15.65 -6.37
C THR A 892 -6.78 14.42 -6.76
N LEU A 893 -7.28 14.35 -8.00
CA LEU A 893 -7.99 13.17 -8.51
C LEU A 893 -7.08 11.93 -8.61
N ARG A 894 -5.86 12.10 -9.15
CA ARG A 894 -4.86 11.03 -9.25
C ARG A 894 -4.44 10.51 -7.89
N GLN A 895 -4.44 11.34 -6.84
CA GLN A 895 -4.17 10.92 -5.47
C GLN A 895 -5.29 10.01 -4.92
N PHE A 896 -6.56 10.36 -5.13
CA PHE A 896 -7.68 9.48 -4.77
C PHE A 896 -7.62 8.13 -5.49
N ILE A 897 -7.36 8.14 -6.80
CA ILE A 897 -7.15 6.93 -7.60
C ILE A 897 -5.94 6.15 -7.07
N GLY A 898 -4.88 6.87 -6.72
CA GLY A 898 -3.67 6.33 -6.11
C GLY A 898 -3.96 5.53 -4.84
N ARG A 899 -4.93 5.97 -4.02
CA ARG A 899 -5.35 5.30 -2.78
C ARG A 899 -6.17 4.03 -3.00
N VAL A 900 -6.88 3.99 -4.13
CA VAL A 900 -7.63 2.83 -4.58
C VAL A 900 -6.69 1.81 -5.22
N ALA A 901 -7.04 0.53 -5.10
CA ALA A 901 -6.27 -0.62 -5.61
C ALA A 901 -4.97 -0.90 -4.82
N ARG A 902 -5.10 -1.60 -3.70
CA ARG A 902 -3.95 -2.08 -2.93
C ARG A 902 -3.76 -3.57 -3.04
N THR A 903 -2.51 -3.96 -2.92
CA THR A 903 -2.10 -5.36 -2.97
C THR A 903 -2.84 -6.19 -1.93
N GLY A 904 -3.50 -7.25 -2.37
CA GLY A 904 -4.18 -8.21 -1.48
C GLY A 904 -5.62 -7.89 -1.11
N LEU A 905 -6.17 -6.74 -1.51
CA LEU A 905 -7.59 -6.40 -1.26
C LEU A 905 -8.50 -6.75 -2.44
N ALA A 906 -8.09 -6.39 -3.66
CA ALA A 906 -8.85 -6.60 -4.87
C ALA A 906 -7.89 -6.81 -6.07
N PRO A 907 -8.34 -7.49 -7.14
CA PRO A 907 -7.52 -7.71 -8.35
C PRO A 907 -7.13 -6.40 -9.07
N PHE A 908 -7.99 -5.39 -8.94
CA PHE A 908 -7.84 -4.02 -9.39
C PHE A 908 -8.76 -3.16 -8.54
N GLY A 909 -8.49 -1.87 -8.46
CA GLY A 909 -9.43 -0.93 -7.88
C GLY A 909 -10.26 -0.24 -8.95
N VAL A 910 -11.32 0.46 -8.55
CA VAL A 910 -12.26 1.09 -9.48
C VAL A 910 -12.37 2.57 -9.19
N ALA A 911 -12.33 3.41 -10.22
CA ALA A 911 -12.66 4.83 -10.15
C ALA A 911 -13.77 5.14 -11.14
N GLN A 912 -14.98 5.39 -10.64
CA GLN A 912 -16.13 5.75 -11.47
C GLN A 912 -16.43 7.25 -11.37
N PHE A 913 -16.65 7.88 -12.51
CA PHE A 913 -16.89 9.31 -12.62
C PHE A 913 -18.31 9.60 -13.09
N GLU A 914 -18.89 10.69 -12.58
CA GLU A 914 -20.21 11.18 -12.99
C GLU A 914 -20.20 11.89 -14.34
N ASP A 915 -19.06 12.46 -14.74
CA ASP A 915 -18.91 13.19 -16.00
C ASP A 915 -17.66 12.78 -16.77
N ASP A 916 -17.72 12.77 -18.11
CA ASP A 916 -16.66 12.28 -19.00
C ASP A 916 -15.45 13.23 -19.13
N SER A 917 -15.55 14.49 -18.69
CA SER A 917 -14.45 15.47 -18.73
C SER A 917 -13.22 15.04 -17.92
N PHE A 918 -13.38 14.07 -17.01
CA PHE A 918 -12.29 13.51 -16.22
C PHE A 918 -11.15 12.93 -17.08
N LEU A 919 -11.45 12.40 -18.27
CA LEU A 919 -10.43 11.86 -19.16
C LEU A 919 -9.48 12.95 -19.63
N ALA A 920 -10.03 14.05 -20.17
CA ALA A 920 -9.22 15.18 -20.62
C ALA A 920 -8.46 15.81 -19.45
N LYS A 921 -9.10 15.95 -18.28
CA LYS A 921 -8.48 16.54 -17.09
C LYS A 921 -7.34 15.70 -16.54
N MET A 922 -7.56 14.40 -16.31
CA MET A 922 -6.55 13.54 -15.67
C MET A 922 -5.49 13.01 -16.63
N CYS A 923 -5.83 12.80 -17.90
CA CYS A 923 -4.92 12.20 -18.88
C CYS A 923 -4.30 13.24 -19.82
N GLY A 924 -4.83 14.47 -19.88
CA GLY A 924 -4.29 15.57 -20.69
C GLY A 924 -2.91 16.07 -20.24
N LYS A 925 -2.36 17.00 -21.03
CA LYS A 925 -1.05 17.63 -20.79
C LYS A 925 -1.10 18.87 -19.89
N ASN A 926 -2.26 19.52 -19.75
CA ASN A 926 -2.30 20.95 -19.40
C ASN A 926 -2.51 21.27 -17.91
N ASP A 927 -2.49 20.28 -17.01
CA ASP A 927 -2.76 20.52 -15.59
C ASP A 927 -1.47 20.59 -14.76
N HIS A 928 -0.83 21.76 -14.78
CA HIS A 928 0.39 22.12 -14.02
C HIS A 928 0.09 23.10 -12.87
N GLN A 929 -1.17 23.21 -12.44
CA GLN A 929 -1.61 24.26 -11.50
C GLN A 929 -0.84 24.24 -10.18
N GLU A 930 -0.57 23.05 -9.63
CA GLU A 930 0.18 22.90 -8.38
C GLU A 930 1.63 23.37 -8.52
N ALA A 931 2.31 23.01 -9.61
CA ALA A 931 3.68 23.43 -9.87
C ALA A 931 3.77 24.95 -10.03
N MET A 932 2.86 25.53 -10.82
CA MET A 932 2.76 26.98 -11.02
C MET A 932 2.51 27.72 -9.70
N CYS A 933 1.60 27.21 -8.86
CA CYS A 933 1.31 27.76 -7.54
C CYS A 933 2.54 27.71 -6.61
N MET A 934 3.24 26.57 -6.54
CA MET A 934 4.45 26.43 -5.73
C MET A 934 5.55 27.40 -6.19
N GLU A 935 5.76 27.53 -7.50
CA GLU A 935 6.73 28.47 -8.08
C GLU A 935 6.37 29.93 -7.87
N ALA A 936 5.10 30.30 -8.07
CA ALA A 936 4.61 31.65 -7.81
C ALA A 936 4.77 32.03 -6.34
N THR A 937 4.44 31.10 -5.44
CA THR A 937 4.61 31.26 -3.98
C THR A 937 6.10 31.40 -3.62
N ALA A 938 6.99 30.60 -4.22
CA ALA A 938 8.43 30.68 -3.97
C ALA A 938 8.99 32.05 -4.37
N LYS A 939 8.62 32.56 -5.55
CA LYS A 939 9.01 33.89 -6.03
C LYS A 939 8.51 34.99 -5.12
N ALA A 940 7.25 34.92 -4.68
CA ALA A 940 6.68 35.89 -3.75
C ALA A 940 7.43 35.92 -2.41
N ILE A 941 7.78 34.74 -1.86
CA ILE A 941 8.56 34.62 -0.62
C ILE A 941 9.95 35.23 -0.77
N ILE A 942 10.67 34.92 -1.85
CA ILE A 942 12.01 35.47 -2.11
C ILE A 942 11.94 37.00 -2.25
N GLN A 943 10.97 37.51 -3.01
CA GLN A 943 10.77 38.94 -3.19
C GLN A 943 10.45 39.65 -1.85
N ALA A 944 9.67 39.02 -0.97
CA ALA A 944 9.38 39.57 0.35
C ALA A 944 10.66 39.66 1.22
N LEU A 945 11.52 38.63 1.18
CA LEU A 945 12.79 38.60 1.90
C LEU A 945 13.79 39.66 1.39
N GLU A 946 13.87 39.88 0.08
CA GLU A 946 14.73 40.90 -0.52
C GLU A 946 14.30 42.33 -0.14
N ASN A 947 13.00 42.55 0.08
CA ASN A 947 12.43 43.84 0.41
C ASN A 947 12.48 44.19 1.91
N ASN A 948 13.15 43.38 2.76
CA ASN A 948 13.20 43.55 4.22
C ASN A 948 11.82 43.67 4.89
N VAL A 949 10.79 43.05 4.31
CA VAL A 949 9.51 42.92 5.00
C VAL A 949 9.66 41.77 6.00
N ASP A 950 9.45 42.05 7.29
CA ASP A 950 9.52 41.02 8.33
C ASP A 950 8.54 39.89 7.97
N PRO A 951 9.02 38.64 7.78
CA PRO A 951 8.16 37.51 7.42
C PRO A 951 7.11 37.18 8.49
N ASP A 952 7.28 37.65 9.73
CA ASP A 952 6.29 37.52 10.80
C ASP A 952 5.29 38.72 10.86
N ALA A 953 5.45 39.73 9.99
CA ALA A 953 4.59 40.93 9.91
C ALA A 953 3.64 40.96 8.69
N LEU A 954 3.69 39.95 7.82
CA LEU A 954 2.79 39.67 6.69
C LEU A 954 2.11 38.31 6.89
#